data_AF-A0A0S7YWH6-F1
#
_entry.id   AF-A0A0S7YWH6-F1
#
_cell.length_a   1.000
_cell.length_b   1.000
_cell.length_c   1.000
_cell.angle_alpha   90.00
_cell.angle_beta   90.00
_cell.angle_gamma   90.00
#
_symmetry.space_group_name_H-M   'P 1'
#
loop_
_entity.id
_entity.type
_entity.pdbx_description
1 polymer ?
#
loop_
_entity_poly.entity_id
_entity_poly.type
_entity_poly.pdbx_seq_one_letter_code
_entity_poly.pdbx_strand_id
1 'polypeptide(L)'
;MNGPTPADRPESATIVEGHIERVTYHHPDSHFTIARFRASRQQSRITILGYLPNPRPGESLRIGGQWEEHPRYGQQLRISSVESVMPATVEGIKAYLCSGVVKGVGPKMVARLVDHFQEDSLEVIAAAPDRLTEVKGIGPETACRLVAAWKSHNGLRHLMQYLNENGINPAYGARIFREYGETAIEILRQDPMRPAQDIAGIGFAISDRLLQNLGTPPDDPARVQACVLHVLEQMADNGHIYSLLENLLARCRHRFDIDSSTARAAVTALAETDHLVVETLPEDPALQAVFLKQMHLAETTIAARLNALIEFPHRKGGPDRDRITREILQKLAIQLSPEQLNVLERVLARRVAIITGGPGTGKTTLIRSITAIFESLGQSVFLCAPTGRAAKRLSEVTNHDAFTIHRLLHYSPGENDFEYNRDNPLAAQVVIVDEASMVDTFLMRHLLDALQLTARLILVGDVHQLPSVGPGNVLSDLIESGAIDTFELKEIHRQATTSPIVSNAHRIRLGLQPQIEAFDESQDLSDFYFVEQTNPEAAVRTVLDLNLYQIPQRFGFDPIRQTQVITPMHKGLLGTIHLNRMLQKSLNPNPFLIHSEGLDLKIGDKVMHLKNDYRKEVFNGDNGTVVDIDPKNKMVSVDFDGHLIDYDAAELADLTLAYAITIHKSQGSEYACVIVPMMPEHRVMLQRNLLYTAVTRGKRLVVIIGSRQAIQTALDNDRPRSRLSSLSVRLRQLRMS
;
A
#
# COMPACT_ATOMS: atom_id res chain seq x y z
N MET A 1 -6.61 -19.99 -53.05
CA MET A 1 -7.93 -19.33 -52.97
C MET A 1 -8.75 -20.06 -51.93
N ASN A 2 -8.74 -19.59 -50.69
CA ASN A 2 -9.72 -19.95 -49.66
C ASN A 2 -10.08 -18.62 -49.02
N GLY A 3 -11.30 -18.14 -49.28
CA GLY A 3 -11.77 -16.85 -48.82
C GLY A 3 -11.90 -16.82 -47.29
N PRO A 4 -11.79 -15.63 -46.68
CA PRO A 4 -11.99 -15.49 -45.24
C PRO A 4 -13.45 -15.79 -44.88
N THR A 5 -13.61 -16.60 -43.84
CA THR A 5 -14.85 -16.81 -43.08
C THR A 5 -15.38 -15.47 -42.52
N PRO A 6 -16.69 -15.23 -42.48
CA PRO A 6 -17.26 -14.02 -41.91
C PRO A 6 -17.25 -14.12 -40.38
N ALA A 7 -16.16 -13.66 -39.75
CA ALA A 7 -16.15 -13.31 -38.34
C ALA A 7 -16.30 -11.79 -38.20
N ASP A 8 -17.12 -11.40 -37.24
CA ASP A 8 -17.32 -10.04 -36.71
C ASP A 8 -17.97 -9.00 -37.62
N ARG A 9 -19.29 -9.13 -37.80
CA ARG A 9 -20.15 -7.93 -37.73
C ARG A 9 -20.30 -7.57 -36.25
N PRO A 10 -20.14 -6.31 -35.83
CA PRO A 10 -20.45 -5.93 -34.45
C PRO A 10 -21.95 -6.20 -34.21
N GLU A 11 -22.27 -7.12 -33.30
CA GLU A 11 -23.64 -7.28 -32.81
C GLU A 11 -24.11 -5.91 -32.30
N SER A 12 -25.22 -5.42 -32.86
CA SER A 12 -25.83 -4.16 -32.47
C SER A 12 -26.05 -4.14 -30.95
N ALA A 13 -25.43 -3.17 -30.26
CA ALA A 13 -25.59 -2.99 -28.82
C ALA A 13 -27.09 -2.96 -28.46
N THR A 14 -27.51 -3.82 -27.53
CA THR A 14 -28.91 -3.88 -27.11
C THR A 14 -29.20 -2.67 -26.22
N ILE A 15 -30.17 -1.85 -26.59
CA ILE A 15 -30.61 -0.70 -25.80
C ILE A 15 -31.87 -1.10 -25.02
N VAL A 16 -31.80 -0.97 -23.70
CA VAL A 16 -32.90 -1.25 -22.78
C VAL A 16 -33.18 -0.04 -21.91
N GLU A 17 -34.42 0.46 -21.95
CA GLU A 17 -34.90 1.50 -21.04
C GLU A 17 -35.72 0.89 -19.91
N GLY A 18 -35.58 1.44 -18.71
CA GLY A 18 -36.23 0.89 -17.52
C GLY A 18 -35.83 1.62 -16.25
N HIS A 19 -36.15 1.03 -15.10
CA HIS A 19 -35.73 1.54 -13.80
C HIS A 19 -35.05 0.47 -12.94
N ILE A 20 -34.16 0.91 -12.06
CA ILE A 20 -33.51 0.03 -11.07
C ILE A 20 -34.55 -0.39 -10.04
N GLU A 21 -34.85 -1.68 -9.95
CA GLU A 21 -35.77 -2.22 -8.94
C GLU A 21 -35.03 -2.42 -7.61
N ARG A 22 -33.81 -2.96 -7.66
CA ARG A 22 -32.97 -3.19 -6.47
C ARG A 22 -31.50 -3.26 -6.84
N VAL A 23 -30.64 -2.67 -6.03
CA VAL A 23 -29.18 -2.86 -6.12
C VAL A 23 -28.79 -4.11 -5.33
N THR A 24 -28.09 -5.05 -5.99
CA THR A 24 -27.65 -6.30 -5.37
C THR A 24 -26.24 -6.16 -4.79
N TYR A 25 -25.36 -5.44 -5.50
CA TYR A 25 -23.99 -5.16 -5.09
C TYR A 25 -23.52 -3.84 -5.72
N HIS A 26 -22.78 -3.03 -4.98
CA HIS A 26 -22.13 -1.82 -5.47
C HIS A 26 -20.75 -1.71 -4.82
N HIS A 27 -19.71 -1.51 -5.63
CA HIS A 27 -18.36 -1.23 -5.15
C HIS A 27 -18.14 0.28 -5.12
N PRO A 28 -17.74 0.89 -3.99
CA PRO A 28 -17.66 2.34 -3.85
C PRO A 28 -16.58 2.98 -4.72
N ASP A 29 -15.35 2.45 -4.71
CA ASP A 29 -14.25 3.08 -5.45
C ASP A 29 -14.33 2.89 -6.96
N SER A 30 -14.74 1.71 -7.41
CA SER A 30 -14.84 1.40 -8.84
C SER A 30 -16.21 1.71 -9.43
N HIS A 31 -17.22 2.00 -8.60
CA HIS A 31 -18.64 2.11 -8.97
C HIS A 31 -19.23 0.90 -9.72
N PHE A 32 -18.56 -0.25 -9.65
CA PHE A 32 -19.04 -1.48 -10.24
C PHE A 32 -20.33 -1.93 -9.53
N THR A 33 -21.38 -2.12 -10.30
CA THR A 33 -22.74 -2.33 -9.83
C THR A 33 -23.34 -3.58 -10.45
N ILE A 34 -23.99 -4.37 -9.59
CA ILE A 34 -24.89 -5.45 -10.00
C ILE A 34 -26.28 -5.07 -9.49
N ALA A 35 -27.24 -4.87 -10.39
CA ALA A 35 -28.59 -4.46 -10.03
C ALA A 35 -29.66 -5.27 -10.77
N ARG A 36 -30.83 -5.39 -10.15
CA ARG A 36 -32.06 -5.83 -10.82
C ARG A 36 -32.71 -4.63 -11.46
N PHE A 37 -32.94 -4.75 -12.77
CA PHE A 37 -33.46 -3.70 -13.62
C PHE A 37 -34.77 -4.17 -14.26
N ARG A 38 -35.76 -3.28 -14.28
CA ARG A 38 -37.08 -3.56 -14.86
C ARG A 38 -37.24 -2.79 -16.15
N ALA A 39 -37.27 -3.50 -17.27
CA ALA A 39 -37.38 -2.89 -18.60
C ALA A 39 -38.80 -2.35 -18.85
N SER A 40 -38.92 -1.10 -19.30
CA SER A 40 -40.19 -0.40 -19.53
C SER A 40 -41.02 -1.02 -20.66
N ARG A 41 -40.37 -1.46 -21.75
CA ARG A 41 -41.08 -2.00 -22.94
C ARG A 41 -41.55 -3.45 -22.82
N GLN A 42 -40.92 -4.26 -21.98
CA GLN A 42 -41.18 -5.70 -21.90
C GLN A 42 -41.69 -6.17 -20.53
N GLN A 43 -41.74 -5.28 -19.53
CA GLN A 43 -42.00 -5.62 -18.11
C GLN A 43 -41.15 -6.79 -17.56
N SER A 44 -40.06 -7.13 -18.23
CA SER A 44 -39.15 -8.19 -17.86
C SER A 44 -38.15 -7.70 -16.81
N ARG A 45 -37.85 -8.57 -15.84
CA ARG A 45 -36.80 -8.35 -14.83
C ARG A 45 -35.49 -8.90 -15.36
N ILE A 46 -34.50 -8.03 -15.49
CA ILE A 46 -33.16 -8.39 -15.99
C ILE A 46 -32.11 -8.07 -14.93
N THR A 47 -30.97 -8.74 -14.99
CA THR A 47 -29.81 -8.41 -14.14
C THR A 47 -28.85 -7.58 -14.98
N ILE A 48 -28.49 -6.40 -14.51
CA ILE A 48 -27.51 -5.52 -15.16
C ILE A 48 -26.19 -5.54 -14.39
N LEU A 49 -25.09 -5.50 -15.12
CA LEU A 49 -23.73 -5.57 -14.60
C LEU A 49 -22.86 -4.52 -15.26
N GLY A 50 -22.29 -3.59 -14.51
CA GLY A 50 -21.42 -2.55 -15.05
C GLY A 50 -21.24 -1.37 -14.11
N TYR A 51 -20.64 -0.29 -14.61
CA TYR A 51 -20.24 0.84 -13.77
C TYR A 51 -21.37 1.89 -13.70
N LEU A 52 -21.97 2.04 -12.52
CA LEU A 52 -23.06 3.00 -12.26
C LEU A 52 -22.72 3.81 -11.02
N PRO A 53 -22.61 5.14 -11.09
CA PRO A 53 -22.22 5.94 -9.92
C PRO A 53 -23.45 6.20 -9.05
N ASN A 54 -23.38 5.77 -7.78
CA ASN A 54 -24.44 5.92 -6.77
C ASN A 54 -25.83 5.45 -7.25
N PRO A 55 -26.00 4.17 -7.64
CA PRO A 55 -27.25 3.66 -8.17
C PRO A 55 -28.35 3.65 -7.10
N ARG A 56 -29.54 4.18 -7.41
CA ARG A 56 -30.68 4.20 -6.47
C ARG A 56 -31.85 3.34 -6.97
N PRO A 57 -32.53 2.58 -6.09
CA PRO A 57 -33.81 1.98 -6.44
C PRO A 57 -34.82 3.04 -6.88
N GLY A 58 -35.51 2.80 -7.98
CA GLY A 58 -36.45 3.72 -8.63
C GLY A 58 -35.84 4.62 -9.71
N GLU A 59 -34.52 4.59 -9.90
CA GLU A 59 -33.84 5.41 -10.89
C GLU A 59 -34.06 4.91 -12.33
N SER A 60 -34.50 5.80 -13.22
CA SER A 60 -34.75 5.52 -14.64
C SER A 60 -33.49 5.69 -15.49
N LEU A 61 -33.13 4.64 -16.22
CA LEU A 61 -31.93 4.59 -17.05
C LEU A 61 -32.24 4.05 -18.46
N ARG A 62 -31.49 4.52 -19.44
CA ARG A 62 -31.34 3.91 -20.76
C ARG A 62 -29.97 3.26 -20.79
N ILE A 63 -29.94 1.95 -20.95
CA ILE A 63 -28.74 1.14 -20.83
C ILE A 63 -28.46 0.53 -22.20
N GLY A 64 -27.30 0.85 -22.77
CA GLY A 64 -26.72 0.10 -23.89
C GLY A 64 -25.80 -1.00 -23.35
N GLY A 65 -25.86 -2.19 -23.93
CA GLY A 65 -25.06 -3.30 -23.44
C GLY A 65 -25.04 -4.55 -24.34
N GLN A 66 -24.27 -5.53 -23.90
CA GLN A 66 -24.20 -6.86 -24.49
C GLN A 66 -24.71 -7.91 -23.50
N TRP A 67 -25.44 -8.89 -24.00
CA TRP A 67 -25.91 -10.01 -23.18
C TRP A 67 -24.78 -11.00 -22.93
N GLU A 68 -24.60 -11.40 -21.68
CA GLU A 68 -23.62 -12.38 -21.24
C GLU A 68 -24.33 -13.49 -20.46
N GLU A 69 -23.99 -14.75 -20.72
CA GLU A 69 -24.60 -15.89 -20.06
C GLU A 69 -23.67 -16.44 -18.98
N HIS A 70 -24.03 -16.24 -17.70
CA HIS A 70 -23.21 -16.69 -16.59
C HIS A 70 -23.54 -18.14 -16.20
N PRO A 71 -22.56 -19.06 -16.08
CA PRO A 71 -22.80 -20.50 -15.83
C PRO A 71 -23.65 -20.82 -14.59
N ARG A 72 -23.64 -19.93 -13.59
CA ARG A 72 -24.36 -20.08 -12.32
C ARG A 72 -25.59 -19.16 -12.15
N TYR A 73 -25.69 -18.09 -12.93
CA TYR A 73 -26.65 -16.99 -12.66
C TYR A 73 -27.54 -16.62 -13.86
N GLY A 74 -27.38 -17.31 -15.00
CA GLY A 74 -28.19 -17.10 -16.21
C GLY A 74 -27.81 -15.84 -16.98
N GLN A 75 -28.72 -15.38 -17.83
CA GLN A 75 -28.52 -14.18 -18.67
C GLN A 75 -28.39 -12.89 -17.84
N GLN A 76 -27.38 -12.11 -18.17
CA GLN A 76 -27.08 -10.80 -17.59
C GLN A 76 -26.75 -9.81 -18.71
N LEU A 77 -27.08 -8.53 -18.53
CA LEU A 77 -26.74 -7.48 -19.47
C LEU A 77 -25.53 -6.71 -18.95
N ARG A 78 -24.39 -6.82 -19.65
CA ARG A 78 -23.19 -6.04 -19.34
C ARG A 78 -23.34 -4.64 -19.94
N ILE A 79 -23.31 -3.63 -19.08
CA ILE A 79 -23.51 -2.22 -19.45
C ILE A 79 -22.28 -1.72 -20.21
N SER A 80 -22.48 -1.26 -21.44
CA SER A 80 -21.48 -0.55 -22.25
C SER A 80 -21.79 0.93 -22.38
N SER A 81 -23.02 1.37 -22.17
CA SER A 81 -23.37 2.79 -22.04
C SER A 81 -24.56 2.95 -21.10
N VAL A 82 -24.59 4.06 -20.37
CA VAL A 82 -25.71 4.39 -19.50
C VAL A 82 -26.04 5.87 -19.69
N GLU A 83 -27.31 6.15 -19.95
CA GLU A 83 -27.87 7.49 -19.92
C GLU A 83 -28.96 7.53 -18.86
N SER A 84 -29.02 8.60 -18.07
CA SER A 84 -30.19 8.83 -17.22
C SER A 84 -31.33 9.26 -18.12
N VAL A 85 -32.44 8.52 -18.08
CA VAL A 85 -33.66 8.98 -18.74
C VAL A 85 -34.30 9.95 -17.77
N MET A 86 -34.12 11.23 -18.06
CA MET A 86 -34.81 12.29 -17.35
C MET A 86 -36.32 12.02 -17.42
N PRO A 87 -37.05 12.12 -16.31
CA PRO A 87 -38.49 11.98 -16.34
C PRO A 87 -39.08 13.08 -17.24
N ALA A 88 -39.78 12.69 -18.30
CA ALA A 88 -40.44 13.62 -19.22
C ALA A 88 -41.78 14.13 -18.69
N THR A 89 -42.31 13.53 -17.61
CA THR A 89 -43.59 13.93 -17.01
C THR A 89 -43.37 14.86 -15.83
N VAL A 90 -44.23 15.86 -15.70
CA VAL A 90 -44.28 16.81 -14.57
C VAL A 90 -44.25 16.10 -13.21
N GLU A 91 -45.00 15.00 -13.06
CA GLU A 91 -45.01 14.19 -11.84
C GLU A 91 -43.67 13.48 -11.58
N GLY A 92 -43.02 12.98 -12.63
CA GLY A 92 -41.72 12.33 -12.55
C GLY A 92 -40.60 13.30 -12.20
N ILE A 93 -40.61 14.52 -12.77
CA ILE A 93 -39.66 15.59 -12.44
C ILE A 93 -39.80 15.98 -10.97
N LYS A 94 -41.04 16.13 -10.49
CA LYS A 94 -41.33 16.46 -9.10
C LYS A 94 -40.82 15.39 -8.14
N ALA A 95 -41.07 14.11 -8.46
CA ALA A 95 -40.57 12.97 -7.66
C ALA A 95 -39.03 12.89 -7.67
N TYR A 96 -38.40 13.12 -8.82
CA TYR A 96 -36.95 13.09 -8.97
C TYR A 96 -36.26 14.17 -8.13
N LEU A 97 -36.71 15.43 -8.23
CA LEU A 97 -36.17 16.54 -7.44
C LEU A 97 -36.48 16.40 -5.93
N CYS A 98 -37.61 15.79 -5.56
CA CYS A 98 -37.97 15.53 -4.16
C CYS A 98 -37.23 14.33 -3.54
N SER A 99 -36.58 13.48 -4.34
CA SER A 99 -35.88 12.27 -3.87
C SER A 99 -34.60 12.55 -3.05
N GLY A 100 -34.33 13.81 -2.72
CA GLY A 100 -33.13 14.22 -1.98
C GLY A 100 -31.85 14.23 -2.82
N VAL A 101 -31.97 14.22 -4.14
CA VAL A 101 -30.86 14.41 -5.09
C VAL A 101 -30.19 15.78 -4.89
N VAL A 102 -30.98 16.80 -4.54
CA VAL A 102 -30.51 18.16 -4.26
C VAL A 102 -30.72 18.48 -2.78
N LYS A 103 -29.62 18.55 -2.00
CA LYS A 103 -29.69 18.94 -0.58
C LYS A 103 -30.11 20.41 -0.46
N GLY A 104 -31.10 20.70 0.39
CA GLY A 104 -31.58 22.06 0.66
C GLY A 104 -32.80 22.50 -0.16
N VAL A 105 -33.31 21.67 -1.07
CA VAL A 105 -34.53 21.95 -1.83
C VAL A 105 -35.71 21.16 -1.27
N GLY A 106 -36.61 21.85 -0.57
CA GLY A 106 -37.80 21.24 0.01
C GLY A 106 -38.91 21.00 -1.02
N PRO A 107 -39.86 20.08 -0.74
CA PRO A 107 -40.93 19.70 -1.69
C PRO A 107 -41.82 20.87 -2.12
N LYS A 108 -41.97 21.91 -1.28
CA LYS A 108 -42.70 23.15 -1.63
C LYS A 108 -41.97 23.99 -2.69
N MET A 109 -40.64 23.96 -2.71
CA MET A 109 -39.84 24.71 -3.68
C MET A 109 -39.75 23.95 -5.01
N VAL A 110 -39.60 22.62 -4.95
CA VAL A 110 -39.73 21.74 -6.13
C VAL A 110 -41.09 21.93 -6.80
N ALA A 111 -42.18 21.95 -6.02
CA ALA A 111 -43.51 22.18 -6.56
C ALA A 111 -43.59 23.50 -7.33
N ARG A 112 -43.10 24.62 -6.77
CA ARG A 112 -43.13 25.92 -7.46
C ARG A 112 -42.27 25.96 -8.72
N LEU A 113 -41.11 25.32 -8.70
CA LEU A 113 -40.21 25.25 -9.85
C LEU A 113 -40.85 24.45 -10.99
N VAL A 114 -41.42 23.29 -10.66
CA VAL A 114 -42.12 22.43 -11.62
C VAL A 114 -43.45 23.01 -12.09
N ASP A 115 -44.19 23.70 -11.23
CA ASP A 115 -45.42 24.39 -11.61
C ASP A 115 -45.14 25.57 -12.57
N HIS A 116 -43.96 26.18 -12.50
CA HIS A 116 -43.57 27.31 -13.35
C HIS A 116 -42.96 26.87 -14.69
N PHE A 117 -41.99 25.94 -14.67
CA PHE A 117 -41.26 25.49 -15.87
C PHE A 117 -41.78 24.18 -16.46
N GLN A 118 -42.72 23.50 -15.79
CA GLN A 118 -43.34 22.26 -16.27
C GLN A 118 -42.29 21.21 -16.69
N GLU A 119 -42.38 20.68 -17.90
CA GLU A 119 -41.47 19.65 -18.44
C GLU A 119 -40.04 20.18 -18.64
N ASP A 120 -39.87 21.50 -18.84
CA ASP A 120 -38.58 22.15 -19.09
C ASP A 120 -37.77 22.41 -17.80
N SER A 121 -38.33 22.08 -16.64
CA SER A 121 -37.73 22.36 -15.32
C SER A 121 -36.29 21.88 -15.18
N LEU A 122 -35.96 20.70 -15.72
CA LEU A 122 -34.61 20.13 -15.65
C LEU A 122 -33.66 20.78 -16.66
N GLU A 123 -34.17 21.17 -17.84
CA GLU A 123 -33.40 21.85 -18.88
C GLU A 123 -33.03 23.26 -18.44
N VAL A 124 -33.95 23.98 -17.79
CA VAL A 124 -33.69 25.31 -17.23
C VAL A 124 -32.60 25.26 -16.16
N ILE A 125 -32.57 24.22 -15.31
CA ILE A 125 -31.51 24.03 -14.31
C ILE A 125 -30.15 23.79 -14.98
N ALA A 126 -30.12 23.08 -16.10
CA ALA A 126 -28.89 22.70 -16.79
C ALA A 126 -28.34 23.80 -17.73
N ALA A 127 -29.20 24.44 -18.52
CA ALA A 127 -28.82 25.27 -19.66
C ALA A 127 -29.17 26.76 -19.50
N ALA A 128 -30.11 27.12 -18.63
CA ALA A 128 -30.58 28.50 -18.44
C ALA A 128 -30.76 28.87 -16.95
N PRO A 129 -29.70 28.78 -16.13
CA PRO A 129 -29.80 28.92 -14.67
C PRO A 129 -30.27 30.32 -14.22
N ASP A 130 -30.07 31.36 -15.02
CA ASP A 130 -30.52 32.73 -14.71
C ASP A 130 -32.05 32.81 -14.58
N ARG A 131 -32.76 31.98 -15.36
CA ARG A 131 -34.23 31.91 -15.34
C ARG A 131 -34.77 31.32 -14.04
N LEU A 132 -33.98 30.58 -13.27
CA LEU A 132 -34.43 30.03 -11.98
C LEU A 132 -34.92 31.11 -11.00
N THR A 133 -34.45 32.35 -11.17
CA THR A 133 -34.87 33.51 -10.38
C THR A 133 -36.28 34.04 -10.73
N GLU A 134 -36.87 33.59 -11.84
CA GLU A 134 -38.27 33.87 -12.23
C GLU A 134 -39.27 33.23 -11.25
N VAL A 135 -38.87 32.18 -10.54
CA VAL A 135 -39.73 31.43 -9.60
C VAL A 135 -39.78 32.10 -8.23
N LYS A 136 -40.99 32.46 -7.79
CA LYS A 136 -41.24 33.14 -6.51
C LYS A 136 -40.72 32.32 -5.31
N GLY A 137 -39.63 32.77 -4.71
CA GLY A 137 -38.96 32.14 -3.57
C GLY A 137 -37.60 31.52 -3.89
N ILE A 138 -37.15 31.54 -5.15
CA ILE A 138 -35.80 31.16 -5.55
C ILE A 138 -35.00 32.44 -5.82
N GLY A 139 -34.22 32.88 -4.84
CA GLY A 139 -33.27 33.99 -5.02
C GLY A 139 -31.96 33.53 -5.69
N PRO A 140 -31.08 34.46 -6.10
CA PRO A 140 -29.82 34.15 -6.78
C PRO A 140 -28.91 33.18 -6.01
N GLU A 141 -28.82 33.29 -4.68
CA GLU A 141 -28.08 32.33 -3.84
C GLU A 141 -28.69 30.93 -3.82
N THR A 142 -30.01 30.81 -3.98
CA THR A 142 -30.70 29.52 -3.99
C THR A 142 -30.60 28.88 -5.37
N ALA A 143 -30.70 29.68 -6.43
CA ALA A 143 -30.44 29.25 -7.81
C ALA A 143 -29.00 28.72 -7.96
N CYS A 144 -28.00 29.47 -7.49
CA CYS A 144 -26.60 29.04 -7.52
C CYS A 144 -26.38 27.71 -6.79
N ARG A 145 -26.94 27.54 -5.59
CA ARG A 145 -26.88 26.27 -4.84
C ARG A 145 -27.57 25.11 -5.57
N LEU A 146 -28.69 25.37 -6.24
CA LEU A 146 -29.45 24.36 -6.98
C LEU A 146 -28.67 23.90 -8.22
N VAL A 147 -28.03 24.83 -8.92
CA VAL A 147 -27.14 24.54 -10.06
C VAL A 147 -25.88 23.80 -9.61
N ALA A 148 -25.24 24.22 -8.52
CA ALA A 148 -24.06 23.54 -7.98
C ALA A 148 -24.38 22.10 -7.55
N ALA A 149 -25.49 21.88 -6.84
CA ALA A 149 -25.92 20.54 -6.45
C ALA A 149 -26.31 19.68 -7.66
N TRP A 150 -26.90 20.27 -8.71
CA TRP A 150 -27.20 19.58 -9.97
C TRP A 150 -25.93 19.17 -10.72
N LYS A 151 -24.96 20.09 -10.86
CA LYS A 151 -23.66 19.83 -11.48
C LYS A 151 -22.86 18.78 -10.71
N SER A 152 -22.83 18.89 -9.39
CA SER A 152 -22.18 17.91 -8.51
C SER A 152 -22.78 16.50 -8.67
N HIS A 153 -24.12 16.40 -8.77
CA HIS A 153 -24.80 15.12 -8.93
C HIS A 153 -24.51 14.43 -10.28
N ASN A 154 -24.42 15.20 -11.37
CA ASN A 154 -24.22 14.66 -12.71
C ASN A 154 -22.75 14.61 -13.16
N GLY A 155 -21.86 15.38 -12.53
CA GLY A 155 -20.46 15.54 -12.94
C GLY A 155 -19.68 14.22 -12.98
N LEU A 156 -19.76 13.41 -11.92
CA LEU A 156 -19.08 12.12 -11.86
C LEU A 156 -19.60 11.13 -12.92
N ARG A 157 -20.91 11.15 -13.21
CA ARG A 157 -21.53 10.30 -14.23
C ARG A 157 -21.07 10.67 -15.62
N HIS A 158 -21.12 11.96 -15.95
CA HIS A 158 -20.67 12.46 -17.24
C HIS A 158 -19.18 12.17 -17.45
N LEU A 159 -18.37 12.28 -16.38
CA LEU A 159 -16.96 11.92 -16.42
C LEU A 159 -16.79 10.44 -16.71
N MET A 160 -17.48 9.56 -16.00
CA MET A 160 -17.39 8.11 -16.22
C MET A 160 -17.85 7.68 -17.62
N GLN A 161 -18.89 8.34 -18.15
CA GLN A 161 -19.31 8.14 -19.53
C GLN A 161 -18.23 8.61 -20.51
N TYR A 162 -17.68 9.81 -20.33
CA TYR A 162 -16.61 10.35 -21.18
C TYR A 162 -15.37 9.43 -21.18
N LEU A 163 -14.98 8.88 -20.02
CA LEU A 163 -13.90 7.92 -19.92
C LEU A 163 -14.20 6.65 -20.72
N ASN A 164 -15.41 6.11 -20.56
CA ASN A 164 -15.83 4.90 -21.26
C ASN A 164 -15.87 5.08 -22.78
N GLU A 165 -16.37 6.22 -23.27
CA GLU A 165 -16.37 6.60 -24.69
C GLU A 165 -14.94 6.65 -25.25
N ASN A 166 -13.97 7.03 -24.41
CA ASN A 166 -12.55 7.00 -24.72
C ASN A 166 -11.88 5.63 -24.47
N GLY A 167 -12.64 4.58 -24.17
CA GLY A 167 -12.11 3.24 -23.89
C GLY A 167 -11.28 3.17 -22.62
N ILE A 168 -11.48 4.11 -21.68
CA ILE A 168 -10.83 4.16 -20.37
C ILE A 168 -11.76 3.55 -19.34
N ASN A 169 -11.20 2.77 -18.40
CA ASN A 169 -12.00 2.11 -17.37
C ASN A 169 -12.77 3.14 -16.52
N PRO A 170 -14.11 3.11 -16.50
CA PRO A 170 -14.92 4.05 -15.73
C PRO A 170 -14.65 4.02 -14.22
N ALA A 171 -14.09 2.92 -13.71
CA ALA A 171 -13.66 2.80 -12.32
C ALA A 171 -12.66 3.90 -11.88
N TYR A 172 -11.96 4.55 -12.82
CA TYR A 172 -11.06 5.66 -12.52
C TYR A 172 -11.79 6.99 -12.30
N GLY A 173 -13.07 7.10 -12.67
CA GLY A 173 -13.83 8.34 -12.61
C GLY A 173 -13.90 8.94 -11.20
N ALA A 174 -14.10 8.11 -10.17
CA ALA A 174 -14.15 8.55 -8.78
C ALA A 174 -12.86 9.27 -8.34
N ARG A 175 -11.71 8.73 -8.76
CA ARG A 175 -10.39 9.25 -8.39
C ARG A 175 -10.06 10.54 -9.13
N ILE A 176 -10.38 10.61 -10.43
CA ILE A 176 -10.22 11.84 -11.22
C ILE A 176 -11.14 12.95 -10.71
N PHE A 177 -12.38 12.60 -10.36
CA PHE A 177 -13.35 13.56 -9.82
C PHE A 177 -12.93 14.09 -8.44
N ARG A 178 -12.21 13.29 -7.64
CA ARG A 178 -11.66 13.76 -6.36
C ARG A 178 -10.57 14.83 -6.56
N GLU A 179 -9.76 14.69 -7.61
CA GLU A 179 -8.65 15.60 -7.90
C GLU A 179 -9.14 16.88 -8.58
N TYR A 180 -9.97 16.75 -9.61
CA TYR A 180 -10.34 17.87 -10.50
C TYR A 180 -11.78 18.36 -10.31
N GLY A 181 -12.58 17.68 -9.49
CA GLY A 181 -13.98 18.02 -9.25
C GLY A 181 -14.80 18.07 -10.53
N GLU A 182 -15.66 19.08 -10.59
CA GLU A 182 -16.63 19.27 -11.68
C GLU A 182 -15.98 19.66 -13.01
N THR A 183 -14.76 20.23 -12.98
CA THR A 183 -14.00 20.66 -14.17
C THR A 183 -13.18 19.53 -14.80
N ALA A 184 -13.28 18.30 -14.30
CA ALA A 184 -12.49 17.17 -14.76
C ALA A 184 -12.53 16.98 -16.29
N ILE A 185 -13.72 17.00 -16.90
CA ILE A 185 -13.86 16.79 -18.36
C ILE A 185 -13.19 17.92 -19.16
N GLU A 186 -13.32 19.16 -18.70
CA GLU A 186 -12.73 20.32 -19.37
C GLU A 186 -11.20 20.24 -19.34
N ILE A 187 -10.63 19.90 -18.18
CA ILE A 187 -9.19 19.71 -18.00
C ILE A 187 -8.68 18.59 -18.91
N LEU A 188 -9.35 17.42 -18.93
CA LEU A 188 -8.96 16.29 -19.77
C LEU A 188 -9.00 16.60 -21.27
N ARG A 189 -9.84 17.53 -21.71
CA ARG A 189 -9.93 17.96 -23.12
C ARG A 189 -8.87 19.00 -23.47
N GLN A 190 -8.60 19.94 -22.57
CA GLN A 190 -7.64 21.03 -22.79
C GLN A 190 -6.20 20.54 -22.68
N ASP A 191 -5.92 19.70 -21.70
CA ASP A 191 -4.62 19.11 -21.46
C ASP A 191 -4.75 17.61 -21.13
N PRO A 192 -4.80 16.76 -22.18
CA PRO A 192 -4.90 15.32 -22.02
C PRO A 192 -3.73 14.69 -21.24
N MET A 193 -2.59 15.39 -21.10
CA MET A 193 -1.38 14.90 -20.44
C MET A 193 -1.33 15.23 -18.96
N ARG A 194 -2.11 16.20 -18.50
CA ARG A 194 -2.18 16.61 -17.10
C ARG A 194 -2.44 15.47 -16.10
N PRO A 195 -3.33 14.49 -16.37
CA PRO A 195 -3.52 13.35 -15.47
C PRO A 195 -2.24 12.57 -15.20
N ALA A 196 -1.32 12.46 -16.17
CA ALA A 196 -0.05 11.77 -15.97
C ALA A 196 0.82 12.43 -14.89
N GLN A 197 0.68 13.74 -14.69
CA GLN A 197 1.41 14.51 -13.69
C GLN A 197 0.69 14.53 -12.34
N ASP A 198 -0.62 14.83 -12.36
CA ASP A 198 -1.38 15.09 -11.12
C ASP A 198 -1.90 13.79 -10.46
N ILE A 199 -2.09 12.70 -11.22
CA ILE A 199 -2.75 11.47 -10.73
C ILE A 199 -1.79 10.28 -10.74
N ALA A 200 -1.15 10.03 -9.59
CA ALA A 200 -0.21 8.93 -9.41
C ALA A 200 -0.77 7.54 -9.80
N GLY A 201 -0.01 6.80 -10.61
CA GLY A 201 -0.25 5.40 -10.98
C GLY A 201 -1.21 5.18 -12.15
N ILE A 202 -2.41 5.77 -12.12
CA ILE A 202 -3.40 5.59 -13.21
C ILE A 202 -3.35 6.70 -14.27
N GLY A 203 -2.77 7.85 -13.93
CA GLY A 203 -2.76 9.07 -14.74
C GLY A 203 -2.16 8.90 -16.13
N PHE A 204 -1.02 8.22 -16.23
CA PHE A 204 -0.38 7.96 -17.52
C PHE A 204 -1.25 7.10 -18.45
N ALA A 205 -1.83 6.01 -17.93
CA ALA A 205 -2.66 5.12 -18.75
C ALA A 205 -3.92 5.82 -19.29
N ILE A 206 -4.48 6.74 -18.50
CA ILE A 206 -5.58 7.63 -18.92
C ILE A 206 -5.07 8.56 -20.03
N SER A 207 -3.95 9.25 -19.81
CA SER A 207 -3.40 10.25 -20.72
C SER A 207 -3.00 9.66 -22.08
N ASP A 208 -2.27 8.54 -22.09
CA ASP A 208 -1.87 7.84 -23.32
C ASP A 208 -3.09 7.39 -24.12
N ARG A 209 -4.16 6.95 -23.45
CA ARG A 209 -5.40 6.53 -24.12
C ARG A 209 -6.17 7.71 -24.71
N LEU A 210 -6.23 8.84 -24.01
CA LEU A 210 -6.83 10.07 -24.54
C LEU A 210 -6.08 10.56 -25.77
N LEU A 211 -4.74 10.60 -25.72
CA LEU A 211 -3.91 11.00 -26.86
C LEU A 211 -4.12 10.08 -28.08
N GLN A 212 -4.18 8.77 -27.87
CA GLN A 212 -4.46 7.81 -28.94
C GLN A 212 -5.81 8.09 -29.63
N ASN A 213 -6.85 8.40 -28.86
CA ASN A 213 -8.18 8.68 -29.42
C ASN A 213 -8.26 10.04 -30.12
N LEU A 214 -7.44 11.01 -29.70
CA LEU A 214 -7.29 12.30 -30.38
C LEU A 214 -6.49 12.19 -31.68
N GLY A 215 -5.97 11.01 -32.02
CA GLY A 215 -5.20 10.75 -33.23
C GLY A 215 -3.76 11.26 -33.16
N THR A 216 -3.22 11.46 -31.96
CA THR A 216 -1.82 11.86 -31.76
C THR A 216 -0.89 10.79 -32.36
N PRO A 217 0.09 11.17 -33.20
CA PRO A 217 1.05 10.23 -33.76
C PRO A 217 1.79 9.43 -32.66
N PRO A 218 2.06 8.13 -32.87
CA PRO A 218 2.76 7.33 -31.86
C PRO A 218 4.14 7.85 -31.48
N ASP A 219 4.81 8.53 -32.41
CA ASP A 219 6.13 9.14 -32.33
C ASP A 219 6.11 10.61 -31.87
N ASP A 220 4.95 11.13 -31.46
CA ASP A 220 4.85 12.47 -30.88
C ASP A 220 5.83 12.64 -29.69
N PRO A 221 6.69 13.67 -29.69
CA PRO A 221 7.72 13.83 -28.67
C PRO A 221 7.19 13.88 -27.24
N ALA A 222 6.06 14.56 -27.00
CA ALA A 222 5.51 14.69 -25.65
C ALA A 222 4.96 13.34 -25.16
N ARG A 223 4.30 12.59 -26.05
CA ARG A 223 3.85 11.22 -25.76
C ARG A 223 5.03 10.29 -25.47
N VAL A 224 6.07 10.30 -26.30
CA VAL A 224 7.24 9.42 -26.15
C VAL A 224 7.97 9.72 -24.83
N GLN A 225 8.15 10.99 -24.49
CA GLN A 225 8.75 11.39 -23.22
C GLN A 225 7.95 10.88 -22.01
N ALA A 226 6.62 11.00 -22.05
CA ALA A 226 5.76 10.47 -20.99
C ALA A 226 5.85 8.93 -20.89
N CYS A 227 5.92 8.22 -22.02
CA CYS A 227 6.12 6.77 -22.03
C CYS A 227 7.43 6.37 -21.36
N VAL A 228 8.52 7.12 -21.61
CA VAL A 228 9.83 6.88 -21.00
C VAL A 228 9.76 7.08 -19.48
N LEU A 229 9.19 8.20 -19.01
CA LEU A 229 9.02 8.49 -17.59
C LEU A 229 8.17 7.42 -16.90
N HIS A 230 7.04 7.05 -17.49
CA HIS A 230 6.16 6.02 -16.94
C HIS A 230 6.85 4.65 -16.81
N VAL A 231 7.68 4.25 -17.79
CA VAL A 231 8.45 3.00 -17.66
C VAL A 231 9.45 3.07 -16.51
N LEU A 232 10.10 4.22 -16.30
CA LEU A 232 11.03 4.42 -15.19
C LEU A 232 10.30 4.42 -13.84
N GLU A 233 9.15 5.09 -13.72
CA GLU A 233 8.30 5.07 -12.52
C GLU A 233 7.87 3.64 -12.18
N GLN A 234 7.45 2.85 -13.17
CA GLN A 234 7.13 1.46 -12.94
C GLN A 234 8.33 0.60 -12.53
N MET A 235 9.54 0.96 -12.99
CA MET A 235 10.74 0.30 -12.50
C MET A 235 11.03 0.68 -11.04
N ALA A 236 10.79 1.93 -10.66
CA ALA A 236 10.85 2.39 -9.28
C ALA A 236 9.82 1.68 -8.38
N ASP A 237 8.58 1.48 -8.85
CA ASP A 237 7.55 0.69 -8.16
C ASP A 237 7.99 -0.77 -7.92
N ASN A 238 8.87 -1.30 -8.77
CA ASN A 238 9.46 -2.63 -8.60
C ASN A 238 10.71 -2.64 -7.71
N GLY A 239 11.10 -1.48 -7.19
CA GLY A 239 12.22 -1.31 -6.27
C GLY A 239 13.52 -0.80 -6.91
N HIS A 240 13.56 -0.55 -8.22
CA HIS A 240 14.77 -0.10 -8.91
C HIS A 240 15.03 1.40 -8.73
N ILE A 241 16.30 1.80 -8.65
CA ILE A 241 16.70 3.22 -8.63
C ILE A 241 16.94 3.75 -10.05
N TYR A 242 17.42 2.88 -10.94
CA TYR A 242 17.64 3.20 -12.35
C TYR A 242 17.24 2.05 -13.27
N SER A 243 17.21 2.35 -14.57
CA SER A 243 17.15 1.36 -15.65
C SER A 243 18.39 1.43 -16.51
N LEU A 244 18.83 0.29 -17.06
CA LEU A 244 19.81 0.31 -18.15
C LEU A 244 19.15 0.86 -19.40
N LEU A 245 19.84 1.73 -20.14
CA LEU A 245 19.30 2.39 -21.32
C LEU A 245 18.70 1.38 -22.31
N GLU A 246 19.43 0.31 -22.65
CA GLU A 246 18.95 -0.70 -23.60
C GLU A 246 17.69 -1.43 -23.10
N ASN A 247 17.58 -1.68 -21.79
CA ASN A 247 16.37 -2.28 -21.20
C ASN A 247 15.17 -1.32 -21.23
N LEU A 248 15.41 -0.02 -21.01
CA LEU A 248 14.40 1.02 -21.09
C LEU A 248 13.86 1.14 -22.52
N LEU A 249 14.75 1.19 -23.51
CA LEU A 249 14.38 1.26 -24.93
C LEU A 249 13.60 0.01 -25.37
N ALA A 250 14.06 -1.18 -24.99
CA ALA A 250 13.37 -2.44 -25.30
C ALA A 250 11.94 -2.49 -24.70
N ARG A 251 11.75 -1.99 -23.48
CA ARG A 251 10.43 -1.91 -22.85
C ARG A 251 9.51 -0.91 -23.54
N CYS A 252 10.04 0.25 -23.94
CA CYS A 252 9.27 1.24 -24.71
C CYS A 252 8.79 0.65 -26.04
N ARG A 253 9.67 -0.06 -26.75
CA ARG A 253 9.33 -0.76 -27.99
C ARG A 253 8.26 -1.82 -27.79
N HIS A 254 8.44 -2.72 -26.83
CA HIS A 254 7.51 -3.83 -26.61
C HIS A 254 6.12 -3.35 -26.15
N ARG A 255 6.05 -2.28 -25.37
CA ARG A 255 4.79 -1.85 -24.74
C ARG A 255 4.03 -0.79 -25.53
N PHE A 256 4.75 0.13 -26.17
CA PHE A 256 4.16 1.30 -26.80
C PHE A 256 4.43 1.38 -28.31
N ASP A 257 5.12 0.38 -28.87
CA ASP A 257 5.52 0.32 -30.29
C ASP A 257 6.36 1.53 -30.74
N ILE A 258 7.16 2.07 -29.81
CA ILE A 258 8.05 3.20 -30.05
C ILE A 258 9.42 2.68 -30.50
N ASP A 259 9.96 3.21 -31.59
CA ASP A 259 11.29 2.84 -32.07
C ASP A 259 12.40 3.24 -31.07
N SER A 260 13.44 2.42 -30.99
CA SER A 260 14.56 2.65 -30.07
C SER A 260 15.29 3.98 -30.33
N SER A 261 15.33 4.46 -31.58
CA SER A 261 15.96 5.75 -31.91
C SER A 261 15.14 6.94 -31.38
N THR A 262 13.81 6.89 -31.54
CA THR A 262 12.88 7.91 -31.03
C THR A 262 12.86 7.94 -29.50
N ALA A 263 12.81 6.77 -28.86
CA ALA A 263 12.89 6.68 -27.41
C ALA A 263 14.24 7.18 -26.86
N ARG A 264 15.35 6.92 -27.57
CA ARG A 264 16.67 7.46 -27.21
C ARG A 264 16.72 8.98 -27.31
N ALA A 265 16.18 9.56 -28.38
CA ALA A 265 16.08 11.01 -28.54
C ALA A 265 15.24 11.64 -27.40
N ALA A 266 14.15 10.98 -27.00
CA ALA A 266 13.35 11.43 -25.86
C ALA A 266 14.10 11.38 -24.53
N VAL A 267 14.90 10.33 -24.27
CA VAL A 267 15.77 10.26 -23.08
C VAL A 267 16.77 11.42 -23.08
N THR A 268 17.38 11.74 -24.23
CA THR A 268 18.29 12.88 -24.35
C THR A 268 17.58 14.21 -24.06
N ALA A 269 16.40 14.45 -24.66
CA ALA A 269 15.63 15.67 -24.42
C ALA A 269 15.18 15.82 -22.95
N LEU A 270 14.80 14.71 -22.31
CA LEU A 270 14.44 14.70 -20.88
C LEU A 270 15.66 14.94 -19.98
N ALA A 271 16.85 14.53 -20.39
CA ALA A 271 18.09 14.85 -19.68
C ALA A 271 18.48 16.33 -19.84
N GLU A 272 18.29 16.92 -21.03
CA GLU A 272 18.52 18.35 -21.28
C GLU A 272 17.58 19.25 -20.46
N THR A 273 16.36 18.78 -20.17
CA THR A 273 15.36 19.47 -19.35
C THR A 273 15.42 19.10 -17.86
N ASP A 274 16.48 18.41 -17.43
CA ASP A 274 16.76 18.00 -16.04
C ASP A 274 15.72 17.06 -15.39
N HIS A 275 14.85 16.42 -16.18
CA HIS A 275 13.92 15.41 -15.67
C HIS A 275 14.61 14.05 -15.45
N LEU A 276 15.61 13.74 -16.28
CA LEU A 276 16.39 12.51 -16.21
C LEU A 276 17.88 12.81 -16.03
N VAL A 277 18.58 11.84 -15.46
CA VAL A 277 20.04 11.83 -15.40
C VAL A 277 20.53 10.55 -16.07
N VAL A 278 21.46 10.68 -17.01
CA VAL A 278 22.09 9.54 -17.70
C VAL A 278 23.56 9.50 -17.29
N GLU A 279 23.99 8.38 -16.72
CA GLU A 279 25.37 8.17 -16.30
C GLU A 279 25.92 6.86 -16.84
N THR A 280 27.20 6.85 -17.17
CA THR A 280 27.91 5.61 -17.49
C THR A 280 28.25 4.87 -16.19
N LEU A 281 27.93 3.58 -16.12
CA LEU A 281 28.21 2.79 -14.92
C LEU A 281 29.71 2.62 -14.74
N PRO A 282 30.27 2.88 -13.53
CA PRO A 282 31.70 2.74 -13.32
C PRO A 282 32.23 1.31 -13.45
N GLU A 283 31.39 0.31 -13.18
CA GLU A 283 31.77 -1.11 -13.25
C GLU A 283 31.80 -1.62 -14.70
N ASP A 284 31.05 -0.99 -15.62
CA ASP A 284 31.04 -1.33 -17.05
C ASP A 284 30.82 -0.07 -17.90
N PRO A 285 31.88 0.47 -18.53
CA PRO A 285 31.81 1.67 -19.37
C PRO A 285 30.90 1.53 -20.60
N ALA A 286 30.53 0.31 -21.00
CA ALA A 286 29.61 0.08 -22.11
C ALA A 286 28.12 0.24 -21.69
N LEU A 287 27.83 0.29 -20.39
CA LEU A 287 26.48 0.38 -19.87
C LEU A 287 26.14 1.78 -19.38
N GLN A 288 24.99 2.28 -19.84
CA GLN A 288 24.42 3.56 -19.39
C GLN A 288 23.21 3.31 -18.50
N ALA A 289 23.22 3.93 -17.33
CA ALA A 289 22.12 3.96 -16.38
C ALA A 289 21.32 5.25 -16.55
N VAL A 290 19.99 5.11 -16.61
CA VAL A 290 19.04 6.21 -16.72
C VAL A 290 18.22 6.29 -15.43
N PHE A 291 18.29 7.45 -14.80
CA PHE A 291 17.65 7.74 -13.51
C PHE A 291 16.57 8.81 -13.70
N LEU A 292 15.48 8.69 -12.93
CA LEU A 292 14.68 9.87 -12.60
C LEU A 292 15.54 10.82 -11.76
N LYS A 293 15.48 12.13 -12.05
CA LYS A 293 16.32 13.13 -11.37
C LYS A 293 16.25 13.04 -9.84
N GLN A 294 15.05 12.88 -9.29
CA GLN A 294 14.84 12.78 -7.84
C GLN A 294 15.51 11.53 -7.24
N MET A 295 15.49 10.39 -7.95
CA MET A 295 16.13 9.14 -7.51
C MET A 295 17.65 9.27 -7.50
N HIS A 296 18.20 9.86 -8.58
CA HIS A 296 19.63 10.13 -8.69
C HIS A 296 20.11 11.08 -7.58
N LEU A 297 19.38 12.18 -7.35
CA LEU A 297 19.68 13.12 -6.29
C LEU A 297 19.63 12.47 -4.91
N ALA A 298 18.62 11.61 -4.65
CA ALA A 298 18.51 10.92 -3.38
C ALA A 298 19.70 9.97 -3.15
N GLU A 299 20.06 9.15 -4.14
CA GLU A 299 21.16 8.20 -4.03
C GLU A 299 22.53 8.89 -3.86
N THR A 300 22.80 9.94 -4.65
CA THR A 300 24.04 10.72 -4.55
C THR A 300 24.15 11.47 -3.23
N THR A 301 23.05 12.02 -2.74
CA THR A 301 23.00 12.71 -1.43
C THR A 301 23.29 11.74 -0.29
N ILE A 302 22.71 10.53 -0.30
CA ILE A 302 23.00 9.50 0.71
C ILE A 302 24.50 9.19 0.74
N ALA A 303 25.11 8.93 -0.42
CA ALA A 303 26.53 8.61 -0.50
C ALA A 303 27.41 9.76 0.04
N ALA A 304 27.14 11.00 -0.39
CA ALA A 304 27.88 12.18 0.03
C ALA A 304 27.73 12.47 1.53
N ARG A 305 26.51 12.37 2.08
CA ARG A 305 26.22 12.64 3.49
C ARG A 305 26.82 11.58 4.41
N LEU A 306 26.76 10.31 4.03
CA LEU A 306 27.42 9.24 4.77
C LEU A 306 28.93 9.42 4.78
N ASN A 307 29.53 9.75 3.64
CA ASN A 307 30.98 10.00 3.59
C ASN A 307 31.36 11.19 4.50
N ALA A 308 30.61 12.29 4.43
CA ALA A 308 30.83 13.45 5.29
C ALA A 308 30.71 13.10 6.80
N LEU A 309 29.73 12.27 7.19
CA LEU A 309 29.59 11.80 8.58
C LEU A 309 30.77 10.92 9.03
N ILE A 310 31.29 10.09 8.14
CA ILE A 310 32.41 9.17 8.42
C ILE A 310 33.72 9.95 8.57
N GLU A 311 33.97 10.90 7.67
CA GLU A 311 35.19 11.73 7.66
C GLU A 311 35.20 12.80 8.75
N PHE A 312 34.03 13.21 9.25
CA PHE A 312 33.93 14.28 10.23
C PHE A 312 34.73 13.95 11.50
N PRO A 313 35.68 14.80 11.92
CA PRO A 313 36.53 14.54 13.07
C PRO A 313 35.73 14.15 14.32
N HIS A 314 36.18 13.08 14.98
CA HIS A 314 35.64 12.67 16.28
C HIS A 314 36.78 12.35 17.24
N ARG A 315 36.50 12.42 18.56
CA ARG A 315 37.46 11.96 19.56
C ARG A 315 37.77 10.49 19.30
N LYS A 316 39.04 10.17 19.04
CA LYS A 316 39.52 8.80 18.92
C LYS A 316 39.39 8.11 20.28
N GLY A 317 38.75 6.94 20.29
CA GLY A 317 38.50 6.14 21.49
C GLY A 317 37.07 6.26 22.02
N GLY A 318 36.34 5.14 21.99
CA GLY A 318 35.09 4.97 22.74
C GLY A 318 35.36 4.78 24.24
N PRO A 319 34.32 4.66 25.08
CA PRO A 319 34.51 4.23 26.46
C PRO A 319 35.23 2.88 26.51
N ASP A 320 36.19 2.73 27.43
CA ASP A 320 36.92 1.48 27.64
C ASP A 320 35.97 0.34 28.06
N ARG A 321 36.33 -0.89 27.74
CA ARG A 321 35.55 -2.11 28.00
C ARG A 321 35.14 -2.27 29.46
N ASP A 322 36.01 -1.87 30.39
CA ASP A 322 35.72 -1.88 31.82
C ASP A 322 34.66 -0.85 32.21
N ARG A 323 34.62 0.30 31.54
CA ARG A 323 33.56 1.28 31.73
C ARG A 323 32.25 0.79 31.13
N ILE A 324 32.28 0.27 29.91
CA ILE A 324 31.13 -0.34 29.21
C ILE A 324 30.46 -1.41 30.09
N THR A 325 31.26 -2.35 30.59
CA THR A 325 30.76 -3.48 31.40
C THR A 325 30.15 -3.01 32.72
N ARG A 326 30.79 -2.03 33.40
CA ARG A 326 30.26 -1.45 34.64
C ARG A 326 28.94 -0.73 34.43
N GLU A 327 28.84 0.11 33.40
CA GLU A 327 27.62 0.86 33.08
C GLU A 327 26.45 -0.08 32.76
N ILE A 328 26.69 -1.12 31.96
CA ILE A 328 25.66 -2.12 31.63
C ILE A 328 25.21 -2.88 32.88
N LEU A 329 26.14 -3.35 33.71
CA LEU A 329 25.79 -4.05 34.93
C LEU A 329 25.00 -3.16 35.90
N GLN A 330 25.39 -1.89 36.03
CA GLN A 330 24.72 -0.93 36.93
C GLN A 330 23.33 -0.53 36.45
N LYS A 331 23.16 -0.24 35.15
CA LYS A 331 21.88 0.28 34.61
C LYS A 331 20.91 -0.81 34.17
N LEU A 332 21.43 -1.90 33.58
CA LEU A 332 20.59 -2.90 32.92
C LEU A 332 20.57 -4.24 33.67
N ALA A 333 21.49 -4.47 34.62
CA ALA A 333 21.65 -5.75 35.34
C ALA A 333 21.76 -6.97 34.40
N ILE A 334 22.37 -6.80 33.23
CA ILE A 334 22.53 -7.83 32.20
C ILE A 334 24.02 -8.14 32.01
N GLN A 335 24.34 -9.42 31.78
CA GLN A 335 25.66 -9.84 31.28
C GLN A 335 25.57 -10.08 29.77
N LEU A 336 26.39 -9.36 29.01
CA LEU A 336 26.49 -9.52 27.56
C LEU A 336 27.46 -10.65 27.19
N SER A 337 27.23 -11.29 26.04
CA SER A 337 28.18 -12.27 25.51
C SER A 337 29.51 -11.60 25.09
N PRO A 338 30.61 -12.36 24.98
CA PRO A 338 31.87 -11.83 24.45
C PRO A 338 31.72 -11.22 23.05
N GLU A 339 30.88 -11.82 22.19
CA GLU A 339 30.55 -11.27 20.87
C GLU A 339 29.86 -9.91 21.00
N GLN A 340 28.80 -9.81 21.83
CA GLN A 340 28.05 -8.58 22.03
C GLN A 340 28.92 -7.46 22.62
N LEU A 341 29.82 -7.76 23.56
CA LEU A 341 30.76 -6.78 24.12
C LEU A 341 31.74 -6.26 23.05
N ASN A 342 32.30 -7.16 22.23
CA ASN A 342 33.20 -6.77 21.15
C ASN A 342 32.48 -5.94 20.07
N VAL A 343 31.24 -6.27 19.72
CA VAL A 343 30.43 -5.46 18.81
C VAL A 343 30.18 -4.08 19.41
N LEU A 344 29.78 -4.02 20.68
CA LEU A 344 29.46 -2.79 21.37
C LEU A 344 30.66 -1.82 21.44
N GLU A 345 31.84 -2.31 21.82
CA GLU A 345 33.08 -1.51 21.86
C GLU A 345 33.38 -0.87 20.49
N ARG A 346 33.27 -1.66 19.42
CA ARG A 346 33.54 -1.19 18.07
C ARG A 346 32.48 -0.22 17.57
N VAL A 347 31.19 -0.47 17.83
CA VAL A 347 30.09 0.41 17.44
C VAL A 347 30.25 1.79 18.10
N LEU A 348 30.55 1.82 19.41
CA LEU A 348 30.72 3.08 20.15
C LEU A 348 31.93 3.91 19.67
N ALA A 349 32.90 3.27 19.01
CA ALA A 349 34.07 3.91 18.42
C ALA A 349 33.82 4.49 17.02
N ARG A 350 32.66 4.24 16.40
CA ARG A 350 32.34 4.71 15.04
C ARG A 350 31.28 5.81 15.01
N ARG A 351 31.34 6.62 13.95
CA ARG A 351 30.32 7.63 13.62
C ARG A 351 29.09 7.00 13.00
N VAL A 352 29.33 6.13 12.02
CA VAL A 352 28.30 5.36 11.33
C VAL A 352 28.64 3.88 11.50
N ALA A 353 27.67 3.10 11.98
CA ALA A 353 27.83 1.67 12.17
C ALA A 353 26.55 0.93 11.78
N ILE A 354 26.71 -0.30 11.28
CA ILE A 354 25.60 -1.20 10.98
C ILE A 354 25.69 -2.41 11.88
N ILE A 355 24.58 -2.77 12.52
CA ILE A 355 24.43 -4.01 13.26
C ILE A 355 23.42 -4.88 12.52
N THR A 356 23.84 -6.06 12.11
CA THR A 356 22.98 -7.02 11.41
C THR A 356 22.95 -8.35 12.16
N GLY A 357 21.87 -9.10 12.01
CA GLY A 357 21.75 -10.42 12.60
C GLY A 357 20.35 -10.99 12.44
N GLY A 358 20.23 -12.31 12.57
CA GLY A 358 18.94 -13.01 12.49
C GLY A 358 18.04 -12.81 13.72
N PRO A 359 16.89 -13.49 13.78
CA PRO A 359 16.09 -13.58 15.01
C PRO A 359 16.89 -14.27 16.11
N GLY A 360 16.66 -13.88 17.38
CA GLY A 360 17.26 -14.57 18.53
C GLY A 360 18.75 -14.29 18.77
N THR A 361 19.41 -13.42 18.00
CA THR A 361 20.82 -13.02 18.19
C THR A 361 21.02 -11.92 19.24
N GLY A 362 19.92 -11.37 19.79
CA GLY A 362 19.95 -10.37 20.86
C GLY A 362 20.19 -8.93 20.39
N LYS A 363 19.84 -8.58 19.14
CA LYS A 363 19.90 -7.21 18.60
C LYS A 363 19.28 -6.17 19.55
N THR A 364 18.07 -6.43 20.06
CA THR A 364 17.38 -5.47 20.93
C THR A 364 18.08 -5.28 22.27
N THR A 365 18.69 -6.32 22.83
CA THR A 365 19.55 -6.21 24.03
C THR A 365 20.77 -5.32 23.76
N LEU A 366 21.31 -5.38 22.55
CA LEU A 366 22.44 -4.55 22.15
C LEU A 366 22.02 -3.08 21.95
N ILE A 367 20.84 -2.81 21.37
CA ILE A 367 20.27 -1.45 21.27
C ILE A 367 20.08 -0.84 22.67
N ARG A 368 19.51 -1.60 23.62
CA ARG A 368 19.37 -1.18 25.03
C ARG A 368 20.71 -0.79 25.64
N SER A 369 21.72 -1.62 25.41
CA SER A 369 23.06 -1.42 25.95
C SER A 369 23.73 -0.17 25.38
N ILE A 370 23.62 0.05 24.06
CA ILE A 370 24.13 1.25 23.38
C ILE A 370 23.45 2.51 23.94
N THR A 371 22.13 2.48 24.06
CA THR A 371 21.32 3.63 24.54
C THR A 371 21.74 4.01 25.95
N ALA A 372 21.77 3.04 26.87
CA ALA A 372 22.13 3.27 28.27
C ALA A 372 23.55 3.86 28.43
N ILE A 373 24.50 3.45 27.58
CA ILE A 373 25.88 3.96 27.57
C ILE A 373 25.93 5.39 27.06
N PHE A 374 25.29 5.72 25.94
CA PHE A 374 25.33 7.09 25.43
C PHE A 374 24.67 8.09 26.37
N GLU A 375 23.59 7.69 27.05
CA GLU A 375 22.98 8.50 28.09
C GLU A 375 23.88 8.67 29.32
N SER A 376 24.64 7.64 29.71
CA SER A 376 25.64 7.78 30.78
C SER A 376 26.75 8.78 30.44
N LEU A 377 26.96 9.01 29.13
CA LEU A 377 27.89 10.00 28.60
C LEU A 377 27.23 11.38 28.42
N GLY A 378 25.97 11.55 28.83
CA GLY A 378 25.21 12.79 28.71
C GLY A 378 24.81 13.13 27.26
N GLN A 379 24.74 12.13 26.38
CA GLN A 379 24.38 12.34 24.98
C GLN A 379 22.89 12.12 24.75
N SER A 380 22.27 12.99 23.96
CA SER A 380 20.88 12.84 23.53
C SER A 380 20.76 11.71 22.49
N VAL A 381 20.04 10.65 22.83
CA VAL A 381 19.80 9.50 21.95
C VAL A 381 18.37 9.59 21.41
N PHE A 382 18.22 9.47 20.10
CA PHE A 382 16.93 9.35 19.43
C PHE A 382 16.80 7.95 18.85
N LEU A 383 15.71 7.28 19.20
CA LEU A 383 15.36 5.96 18.72
C LEU A 383 14.27 6.10 17.66
N CYS A 384 14.47 5.46 16.51
CA CYS A 384 13.43 5.44 15.50
C CYS A 384 13.37 4.14 14.71
N ALA A 385 12.26 3.95 14.02
CA ALA A 385 12.02 2.83 13.14
C ALA A 385 11.16 3.27 11.93
N PRO A 386 11.12 2.52 10.82
CA PRO A 386 10.34 2.90 9.66
C PRO A 386 8.81 2.75 9.85
N THR A 387 8.36 1.92 10.78
CA THR A 387 6.93 1.67 11.05
C THR A 387 6.53 1.99 12.49
N GLY A 388 5.27 2.37 12.70
CA GLY A 388 4.73 2.69 14.03
C GLY A 388 4.89 1.53 15.02
N ARG A 389 4.62 0.31 14.55
CA ARG A 389 4.79 -0.91 15.35
C ARG A 389 6.22 -1.20 15.75
N ALA A 390 7.17 -1.07 14.83
CA ALA A 390 8.58 -1.25 15.15
C ALA A 390 9.04 -0.20 16.16
N ALA A 391 8.60 1.05 16.01
CA ALA A 391 8.90 2.13 16.96
C ALA A 391 8.29 1.86 18.35
N LYS A 392 7.02 1.42 18.41
CA LYS A 392 6.37 1.06 19.67
C LYS A 392 7.09 -0.08 20.39
N ARG A 393 7.39 -1.17 19.68
CA ARG A 393 8.17 -2.28 20.22
C ARG A 393 9.55 -1.84 20.68
N LEU A 394 10.23 -1.02 19.90
CA LEU A 394 11.52 -0.45 20.26
C LEU A 394 11.41 0.34 21.57
N SER A 395 10.32 1.11 21.74
CA SER A 395 10.03 1.84 22.97
C SER A 395 9.82 0.92 24.17
N GLU A 396 9.01 -0.13 24.02
CA GLU A 396 8.74 -1.12 25.07
C GLU A 396 10.00 -1.85 25.53
N VAL A 397 10.84 -2.29 24.58
CA VAL A 397 12.04 -3.08 24.92
C VAL A 397 13.15 -2.19 25.47
N THR A 398 13.25 -0.95 25.00
CA THR A 398 14.27 0.00 25.47
C THR A 398 13.85 0.76 26.72
N ASN A 399 12.55 0.86 27.01
CA ASN A 399 11.98 1.75 28.01
C ASN A 399 12.37 3.23 27.77
N HIS A 400 12.41 3.63 26.50
CA HIS A 400 12.68 4.98 26.02
C HIS A 400 11.69 5.32 24.90
N ASP A 401 11.40 6.59 24.67
CA ASP A 401 10.53 6.98 23.56
C ASP A 401 11.22 6.70 22.22
N ALA A 402 10.55 5.96 21.35
CA ALA A 402 10.96 5.75 19.97
C ALA A 402 9.85 6.11 19.01
N PHE A 403 10.22 6.72 17.89
CA PHE A 403 9.28 7.28 16.92
C PHE A 403 9.42 6.65 15.55
N THR A 404 8.41 6.81 14.70
CA THR A 404 8.64 6.55 13.27
C THR A 404 9.64 7.58 12.73
N ILE A 405 10.43 7.24 11.71
CA ILE A 405 11.31 8.23 11.06
C ILE A 405 10.50 9.44 10.60
N HIS A 406 9.28 9.23 10.09
CA HIS A 406 8.38 10.30 9.68
C HIS A 406 7.98 11.23 10.85
N ARG A 407 7.65 10.66 12.02
CA ARG A 407 7.29 11.43 13.20
C ARG A 407 8.51 12.13 13.80
N LEU A 408 9.67 11.47 13.81
CA LEU A 408 10.93 12.07 14.26
C LEU A 408 11.30 13.32 13.43
N LEU A 409 11.08 13.26 12.12
CA LEU A 409 11.39 14.33 11.17
C LEU A 409 10.24 15.33 10.97
N HIS A 410 9.13 15.19 11.70
CA HIS A 410 7.95 16.07 11.59
C HIS A 410 7.44 16.18 10.13
N TYR A 411 7.08 15.03 9.55
CA TYR A 411 6.52 14.98 8.19
C TYR A 411 5.18 15.73 8.07
N SER A 412 5.07 16.59 7.06
CA SER A 412 3.87 17.35 6.73
C SER A 412 3.19 16.79 5.46
N PRO A 413 2.06 16.07 5.56
CA PRO A 413 1.39 15.47 4.41
C PRO A 413 0.91 16.49 3.35
N GLY A 414 0.58 17.72 3.78
CA GLY A 414 0.09 18.76 2.88
C GLY A 414 1.16 19.34 1.95
N GLU A 415 2.41 19.43 2.44
CA GLU A 415 3.55 19.95 1.68
C GLU A 415 4.43 18.82 1.13
N ASN A 416 4.18 17.58 1.55
CA ASN A 416 4.98 16.39 1.26
C ASN A 416 6.47 16.60 1.58
N ASP A 417 6.75 17.28 2.69
CA ASP A 417 8.10 17.64 3.13
C ASP A 417 8.28 17.42 4.64
N PHE A 418 9.53 17.52 5.10
CA PHE A 418 9.94 17.33 6.49
C PHE A 418 10.44 18.64 7.10
N GLU A 419 9.95 18.97 8.30
CA GLU A 419 10.39 20.16 9.03
C GLU A 419 11.89 20.07 9.40
N TYR A 420 12.35 18.88 9.78
CA TYR A 420 13.76 18.63 10.04
C TYR A 420 14.46 18.18 8.76
N ASN A 421 15.45 18.96 8.35
CA ASN A 421 16.18 18.80 7.12
C ASN A 421 17.58 19.42 7.25
N ARG A 422 18.26 19.67 6.13
CA ARG A 422 19.62 20.21 6.12
C ARG A 422 19.72 21.61 6.73
N ASP A 423 18.70 22.44 6.55
CA ASP A 423 18.67 23.84 7.02
C ASP A 423 18.16 23.92 8.46
N ASN A 424 17.35 22.96 8.88
CA ASN A 424 16.88 22.79 10.25
C ASN A 424 17.23 21.38 10.78
N PRO A 425 18.49 21.12 11.19
CA PRO A 425 18.91 19.79 11.56
C PRO A 425 18.36 19.37 12.93
N LEU A 426 18.16 18.07 13.10
CA LEU A 426 17.79 17.46 14.38
C LEU A 426 18.87 17.76 15.44
N ALA A 427 18.43 18.14 16.63
CA ALA A 427 19.28 18.30 17.82
C ALA A 427 19.68 16.94 18.44
N ALA A 428 20.00 15.96 17.59
CA ALA A 428 20.34 14.59 17.97
C ALA A 428 21.85 14.35 17.91
N GLN A 429 22.45 13.93 19.03
CA GLN A 429 23.84 13.48 19.06
C GLN A 429 24.02 12.02 18.64
N VAL A 430 23.02 11.17 18.88
CA VAL A 430 23.00 9.77 18.48
C VAL A 430 21.62 9.44 17.93
N VAL A 431 21.55 8.84 16.75
CA VAL A 431 20.33 8.31 16.15
C VAL A 431 20.51 6.82 15.93
N ILE A 432 19.59 6.02 16.46
CA ILE A 432 19.54 4.57 16.28
C ILE A 432 18.28 4.24 15.50
N VAL A 433 18.45 3.60 14.34
CA VAL A 433 17.35 3.17 13.47
C VAL A 433 17.23 1.65 13.57
N ASP A 434 16.13 1.14 14.13
CA ASP A 434 15.79 -0.28 14.11
C ASP A 434 14.97 -0.64 12.85
N GLU A 435 14.97 -1.92 12.48
CA GLU A 435 14.36 -2.44 11.25
C GLU A 435 14.80 -1.67 9.98
N ALA A 436 16.08 -1.31 9.90
CA ALA A 436 16.67 -0.52 8.82
C ALA A 436 16.54 -1.17 7.42
N SER A 437 16.25 -2.48 7.35
CA SER A 437 15.97 -3.19 6.09
C SER A 437 14.71 -2.68 5.37
N MET A 438 13.79 -2.04 6.11
CA MET A 438 12.57 -1.48 5.54
C MET A 438 12.72 -0.02 5.09
N VAL A 439 13.86 0.63 5.31
CA VAL A 439 14.10 2.03 4.95
C VAL A 439 14.45 2.12 3.46
N ASP A 440 13.66 2.86 2.69
CA ASP A 440 13.93 3.13 1.27
C ASP A 440 14.91 4.30 1.06
N THR A 441 15.29 4.51 -0.20
CA THR A 441 16.26 5.55 -0.56
C THR A 441 15.78 6.96 -0.20
N PHE A 442 14.51 7.29 -0.38
CA PHE A 442 14.02 8.64 -0.05
C PHE A 442 14.02 8.89 1.45
N LEU A 443 13.49 7.94 2.23
CA LEU A 443 13.42 8.08 3.68
C LEU A 443 14.83 8.13 4.29
N MET A 444 15.78 7.34 3.77
CA MET A 444 17.18 7.41 4.19
C MET A 444 17.80 8.78 3.87
N ARG A 445 17.55 9.31 2.66
CA ARG A 445 18.03 10.64 2.26
C ARG A 445 17.54 11.72 3.23
N HIS A 446 16.23 11.77 3.50
CA HIS A 446 15.66 12.76 4.42
C HIS A 446 16.21 12.63 5.84
N LEU A 447 16.36 11.39 6.33
CA LEU A 447 17.01 11.15 7.61
C LEU A 447 18.42 11.72 7.64
N LEU A 448 19.25 11.41 6.64
CA LEU A 448 20.63 11.87 6.56
C LEU A 448 20.74 13.39 6.39
N ASP A 449 19.84 14.02 5.64
CA ASP A 449 19.80 15.48 5.49
C ASP A 449 19.52 16.17 6.84
N ALA A 450 18.66 15.58 7.67
CA ALA A 450 18.34 16.10 9.00
C ALA A 450 19.44 15.89 10.07
N LEU A 451 20.44 15.04 9.83
CA LEU A 451 21.50 14.80 10.81
C LEU A 451 22.57 15.90 10.82
N GLN A 452 23.03 16.29 12.01
CA GLN A 452 24.27 17.06 12.11
C GLN A 452 25.48 16.19 11.76
N LEU A 453 26.53 16.76 11.15
CA LEU A 453 27.78 16.00 10.88
C LEU A 453 28.48 15.52 12.17
N THR A 454 28.15 16.14 13.30
CA THR A 454 28.57 15.75 14.65
C THR A 454 27.70 14.67 15.28
N ALA A 455 26.65 14.19 14.63
CA ALA A 455 25.82 13.10 15.13
C ALA A 455 26.53 11.74 14.96
N ARG A 456 25.98 10.71 15.59
CA ARG A 456 26.27 9.30 15.30
C ARG A 456 25.01 8.64 14.74
N LEU A 457 25.20 7.78 13.74
CA LEU A 457 24.13 7.00 13.12
C LEU A 457 24.41 5.51 13.32
N ILE A 458 23.47 4.81 13.93
CA ILE A 458 23.54 3.36 14.11
C ILE A 458 22.33 2.74 13.42
N LEU A 459 22.58 1.94 12.39
CA LEU A 459 21.54 1.22 11.66
C LEU A 459 21.49 -0.21 12.17
N VAL A 460 20.30 -0.68 12.56
CA VAL A 460 20.07 -2.03 13.03
C VAL A 460 18.99 -2.68 12.16
N GLY A 461 19.26 -3.87 11.64
CA GLY A 461 18.31 -4.55 10.77
C GLY A 461 18.71 -5.98 10.45
N ASP A 462 17.89 -6.66 9.67
CA ASP A 462 18.17 -8.00 9.14
C ASP A 462 18.09 -7.97 7.62
N VAL A 463 19.25 -8.11 6.96
CA VAL A 463 19.38 -8.06 5.50
C VAL A 463 18.65 -9.20 4.79
N HIS A 464 18.29 -10.27 5.52
CA HIS A 464 17.58 -11.43 4.96
C HIS A 464 16.06 -11.33 5.07
N GLN A 465 15.54 -10.33 5.79
CA GLN A 465 14.11 -10.02 5.76
C GLN A 465 13.74 -9.36 4.42
N LEU A 466 12.44 -9.21 4.18
CA LEU A 466 11.92 -8.46 3.04
C LEU A 466 12.52 -7.04 2.99
N PRO A 467 12.93 -6.55 1.80
CA PRO A 467 13.42 -5.19 1.63
C PRO A 467 12.30 -4.16 1.79
N SER A 468 12.67 -2.87 1.76
CA SER A 468 11.73 -1.75 1.74
C SER A 468 10.69 -1.89 0.61
N VAL A 469 9.48 -1.37 0.83
CA VAL A 469 8.45 -1.31 -0.23
C VAL A 469 8.84 -0.30 -1.30
N GLY A 470 9.39 0.84 -0.89
CA GLY A 470 9.91 1.87 -1.78
C GLY A 470 11.18 1.45 -2.54
N PRO A 471 11.67 2.31 -3.44
CA PRO A 471 12.81 2.02 -4.29
C PRO A 471 14.13 1.95 -3.51
N GLY A 472 15.06 1.13 -4.02
CA GLY A 472 16.39 0.94 -3.47
C GLY A 472 16.50 -0.18 -2.45
N ASN A 473 17.73 -0.56 -2.11
CA ASN A 473 18.02 -1.57 -1.10
C ASN A 473 19.12 -1.07 -0.15
N VAL A 474 18.83 0.06 0.51
CA VAL A 474 19.83 0.87 1.22
C VAL A 474 20.68 0.02 2.16
N LEU A 475 20.09 -0.73 3.09
CA LEU A 475 20.86 -1.51 4.06
C LEU A 475 21.80 -2.53 3.39
N SER A 476 21.33 -3.23 2.35
CA SER A 476 22.17 -4.19 1.61
C SER A 476 23.30 -3.48 0.88
N ASP A 477 22.99 -2.38 0.17
CA ASP A 477 23.98 -1.61 -0.59
C ASP A 477 25.07 -1.03 0.33
N LEU A 478 24.69 -0.56 1.52
CA LEU A 478 25.63 -0.08 2.53
C LEU A 478 26.57 -1.19 3.02
N ILE A 479 26.04 -2.39 3.30
CA ILE A 479 26.82 -3.55 3.74
C ILE A 479 27.76 -4.02 2.62
N GLU A 480 27.24 -4.19 1.41
CA GLU A 480 27.98 -4.66 0.22
C GLU A 480 29.10 -3.69 -0.19
N SER A 481 28.91 -2.38 0.05
CA SER A 481 29.94 -1.39 -0.24
C SER A 481 31.24 -1.60 0.55
N GLY A 482 31.16 -2.21 1.75
CA GLY A 482 32.28 -2.29 2.69
C GLY A 482 32.79 -0.94 3.20
N ALA A 483 32.11 0.17 2.87
CA ALA A 483 32.50 1.52 3.28
C ALA A 483 32.15 1.80 4.75
N ILE A 484 31.07 1.19 5.24
CA ILE A 484 30.58 1.31 6.61
C ILE A 484 30.90 0.04 7.40
N ASP A 485 31.41 0.21 8.62
CA ASP A 485 31.69 -0.91 9.51
C ASP A 485 30.39 -1.64 9.87
N THR A 486 30.30 -2.90 9.45
CA THR A 486 29.16 -3.78 9.68
C THR A 486 29.52 -4.87 10.68
N PHE A 487 28.67 -5.03 11.70
CA PHE A 487 28.83 -6.01 12.76
C PHE A 487 27.69 -7.02 12.69
N GLU A 488 28.00 -8.23 12.22
CA GLU A 488 27.04 -9.33 12.17
C GLU A 488 27.06 -10.13 13.48
N LEU A 489 25.91 -10.23 14.14
CA LEU A 489 25.71 -11.10 15.31
C LEU A 489 25.37 -12.52 14.84
N LYS A 490 26.27 -13.46 15.13
CA LYS A 490 26.15 -14.86 14.68
C LYS A 490 25.72 -15.80 15.80
N GLU A 491 26.07 -15.49 17.06
CA GLU A 491 25.74 -16.37 18.18
C GLU A 491 24.25 -16.26 18.54
N ILE A 492 23.57 -17.39 18.46
CA ILE A 492 22.19 -17.54 18.95
C ILE A 492 22.28 -17.80 20.45
N HIS A 493 21.52 -17.03 21.25
CA HIS A 493 21.49 -17.21 22.70
C HIS A 493 20.95 -18.60 23.06
N ARG A 494 21.50 -19.22 24.11
CA ARG A 494 21.20 -20.62 24.50
C ARG A 494 19.71 -20.94 24.66
N GLN A 495 18.89 -19.97 25.05
CA GLN A 495 17.42 -20.09 25.14
C GLN A 495 16.72 -20.06 23.76
N ALA A 496 17.32 -19.39 22.77
CA ALA A 496 16.83 -19.30 21.40
C ALA A 496 17.35 -20.46 20.53
N THR A 497 18.51 -21.06 20.85
CA THR A 497 19.05 -22.23 20.14
C THR A 497 18.15 -23.46 20.25
N THR A 498 17.40 -23.57 21.34
CA THR A 498 16.42 -24.66 21.54
C THR A 498 15.10 -24.43 20.83
N SER A 499 14.82 -23.24 20.30
CA SER A 499 13.55 -22.95 19.63
C SER A 499 13.57 -23.46 18.18
N PRO A 500 12.66 -24.38 17.79
CA PRO A 500 12.50 -24.83 16.41
C PRO A 500 12.25 -23.69 15.41
N ILE A 501 11.63 -22.59 15.84
CA ILE A 501 11.36 -21.43 14.98
C ILE A 501 12.68 -20.79 14.54
N VAL A 502 13.60 -20.55 15.48
CA VAL A 502 14.88 -19.89 15.21
C VAL A 502 15.77 -20.81 14.37
N SER A 503 15.87 -22.09 14.72
CA SER A 503 16.66 -23.05 13.94
C SER A 503 16.14 -23.18 12.51
N ASN A 504 14.82 -23.25 12.31
CA ASN A 504 14.22 -23.29 10.98
C ASN A 504 14.38 -21.99 10.20
N ALA A 505 14.30 -20.82 10.86
CA ALA A 505 14.60 -19.54 10.21
C ALA A 505 16.04 -19.52 9.65
N HIS A 506 17.02 -20.00 10.43
CA HIS A 506 18.41 -20.12 9.95
C HIS A 506 18.56 -21.12 8.79
N ARG A 507 17.85 -22.25 8.81
CA ARG A 507 17.84 -23.21 7.70
C ARG A 507 17.27 -22.59 6.43
N ILE A 508 16.12 -21.94 6.54
CA ILE A 508 15.46 -21.24 5.41
C ILE A 508 16.38 -20.18 4.83
N ARG A 509 17.05 -19.40 5.69
CA ARG A 509 18.06 -18.40 5.28
C ARG A 509 19.17 -19.02 4.41
N LEU A 510 19.64 -20.20 4.78
CA LEU A 510 20.68 -20.94 4.06
C LEU A 510 20.15 -21.72 2.84
N GLY A 511 18.85 -21.60 2.50
CA GLY A 511 18.22 -22.37 1.43
C GLY A 511 18.00 -23.85 1.77
N LEU A 512 18.15 -24.22 3.04
CA LEU A 512 17.94 -25.58 3.52
C LEU A 512 16.47 -25.81 3.90
N GLN A 513 15.97 -27.02 3.65
CA GLN A 513 14.63 -27.43 4.05
C GLN A 513 14.44 -27.30 5.57
N PRO A 514 13.36 -26.67 6.08
CA PRO A 514 13.08 -26.63 7.51
C PRO A 514 12.87 -28.04 8.04
N GLN A 515 13.27 -28.28 9.28
CA GLN A 515 12.90 -29.46 10.03
C GLN A 515 11.42 -29.35 10.37
N ILE A 516 10.65 -30.28 9.79
CA ILE A 516 9.21 -30.29 9.82
C ILE A 516 8.77 -31.41 10.75
N GLU A 517 8.02 -31.05 11.78
CA GLU A 517 7.22 -32.00 12.56
C GLU A 517 5.78 -31.95 12.06
N ALA A 518 5.17 -33.13 11.89
CA ALA A 518 3.76 -33.23 11.59
C ALA A 518 2.96 -32.75 12.80
N PHE A 519 1.84 -32.05 12.56
CA PHE A 519 1.02 -31.49 13.63
C PHE A 519 0.38 -32.55 14.55
N ASP A 520 0.43 -33.85 14.21
CA ASP A 520 -0.25 -34.92 14.95
C ASP A 520 0.66 -35.94 15.68
N GLU A 521 2.01 -35.85 15.57
CA GLU A 521 2.88 -37.00 15.92
C GLU A 521 3.65 -36.93 17.26
N SER A 522 3.57 -35.84 18.04
CA SER A 522 4.37 -35.69 19.29
C SER A 522 3.55 -35.47 20.57
N GLN A 523 3.90 -36.20 21.65
CA GLN A 523 3.43 -35.88 23.02
C GLN A 523 4.09 -34.60 23.56
N ASP A 524 5.30 -34.28 23.09
CA ASP A 524 6.00 -33.05 23.41
C ASP A 524 5.53 -31.90 22.49
N LEU A 525 5.20 -30.75 23.08
CA LEU A 525 4.82 -29.55 22.34
C LEU A 525 6.06 -28.95 21.66
N SER A 526 5.93 -28.65 20.38
CA SER A 526 6.95 -27.99 19.55
C SER A 526 6.47 -26.60 19.17
N ASP A 527 7.41 -25.72 18.83
CA ASP A 527 7.11 -24.35 18.44
C ASP A 527 6.93 -24.18 16.92
N PHE A 528 7.17 -25.25 16.12
CA PHE A 528 7.15 -25.17 14.66
C PHE A 528 6.53 -26.42 14.02
N TYR A 529 5.46 -26.23 13.24
CA TYR A 529 4.75 -27.31 12.56
C TYR A 529 4.53 -27.02 11.08
N PHE A 530 4.37 -28.09 10.31
CA PHE A 530 3.90 -28.02 8.93
C PHE A 530 2.74 -28.97 8.71
N VAL A 531 1.67 -28.45 8.10
CA VAL A 531 0.48 -29.20 7.72
C VAL A 531 0.44 -29.27 6.20
N GLU A 532 0.70 -30.46 5.67
CA GLU A 532 0.72 -30.68 4.23
C GLU A 532 -0.70 -30.57 3.65
N GLN A 533 -0.91 -29.60 2.76
CA GLN A 533 -2.15 -29.44 2.02
C GLN A 533 -1.89 -29.05 0.57
N THR A 534 -2.55 -29.74 -0.35
CA THR A 534 -2.42 -29.53 -1.80
C THR A 534 -3.65 -28.87 -2.41
N ASN A 535 -4.81 -28.96 -1.74
CA ASN A 535 -6.05 -28.31 -2.17
C ASN A 535 -6.26 -26.96 -1.42
N PRO A 536 -6.49 -25.84 -2.12
CA PRO A 536 -6.69 -24.52 -1.51
C PRO A 536 -7.91 -24.43 -0.58
N GLU A 537 -9.05 -25.03 -0.92
CA GLU A 537 -10.25 -25.02 -0.07
C GLU A 537 -10.02 -25.81 1.23
N ALA A 538 -9.33 -26.93 1.16
CA ALA A 538 -8.93 -27.73 2.32
C ALA A 538 -7.93 -26.94 3.21
N ALA A 539 -7.00 -26.20 2.60
CA ALA A 539 -6.10 -25.32 3.33
C ALA A 539 -6.86 -24.21 4.07
N VAL A 540 -7.89 -23.59 3.46
CA VAL A 540 -8.75 -22.61 4.15
C VAL A 540 -9.44 -23.23 5.37
N ARG A 541 -10.02 -24.44 5.23
CA ARG A 541 -10.64 -25.14 6.36
C ARG A 541 -9.63 -25.43 7.47
N THR A 542 -8.46 -25.90 7.10
CA THR A 542 -7.35 -26.18 8.02
C THR A 542 -6.93 -24.92 8.80
N VAL A 543 -6.82 -23.77 8.12
CA VAL A 543 -6.54 -22.47 8.78
C VAL A 543 -7.61 -22.15 9.84
N LEU A 544 -8.89 -22.33 9.50
CA LEU A 544 -9.99 -22.06 10.43
C LEU A 544 -9.96 -23.04 11.61
N ASP A 545 -9.81 -24.34 11.36
CA ASP A 545 -9.83 -25.38 12.39
C ASP A 545 -8.65 -25.24 13.36
N LEU A 546 -7.47 -24.92 12.84
CA LEU A 546 -6.29 -24.61 13.65
C LEU A 546 -6.53 -23.40 14.54
N ASN A 547 -7.02 -22.31 13.96
CA ASN A 547 -7.23 -21.06 14.70
C ASN A 547 -8.34 -21.18 15.75
N LEU A 548 -9.47 -21.81 15.42
CA LEU A 548 -10.65 -21.91 16.29
C LEU A 548 -10.53 -22.97 17.39
N TYR A 549 -9.92 -24.11 17.08
CA TYR A 549 -10.01 -25.29 17.94
C TYR A 549 -8.63 -25.81 18.34
N GLN A 550 -7.79 -26.21 17.38
CA GLN A 550 -6.60 -26.99 17.72
C GLN A 550 -5.55 -26.17 18.48
N ILE A 551 -5.28 -24.93 18.05
CA ILE A 551 -4.29 -24.08 18.69
C ILE A 551 -4.76 -23.61 20.08
N PRO A 552 -6.00 -23.09 20.25
CA PRO A 552 -6.52 -22.77 21.58
C PRO A 552 -6.56 -23.97 22.53
N GLN A 553 -6.98 -25.15 22.07
CA GLN A 553 -7.09 -26.34 22.94
C GLN A 553 -5.74 -26.92 23.34
N ARG A 554 -4.76 -26.95 22.42
CA ARG A 554 -3.46 -27.58 22.66
C ARG A 554 -2.44 -26.64 23.32
N PHE A 555 -2.50 -25.34 23.01
CA PHE A 555 -1.49 -24.36 23.46
C PHE A 555 -2.06 -23.23 24.33
N GLY A 556 -3.40 -23.11 24.44
CA GLY A 556 -4.04 -22.07 25.25
C GLY A 556 -3.94 -20.65 24.69
N PHE A 557 -3.67 -20.50 23.39
CA PHE A 557 -3.60 -19.17 22.77
C PHE A 557 -4.98 -18.62 22.46
N ASP A 558 -5.16 -17.31 22.71
CA ASP A 558 -6.35 -16.60 22.25
C ASP A 558 -6.36 -16.51 20.71
N PRO A 559 -7.47 -16.94 20.05
CA PRO A 559 -7.53 -17.03 18.59
C PRO A 559 -7.54 -15.67 17.88
N ILE A 560 -7.92 -14.59 18.56
CA ILE A 560 -8.02 -13.23 18.01
C ILE A 560 -6.79 -12.39 18.39
N ARG A 561 -6.45 -12.37 19.68
CA ARG A 561 -5.43 -11.49 20.26
C ARG A 561 -4.01 -12.04 20.09
N GLN A 562 -3.83 -13.35 20.19
CA GLN A 562 -2.50 -13.98 20.22
C GLN A 562 -2.15 -14.73 18.94
N THR A 563 -3.15 -15.18 18.18
CA THR A 563 -2.95 -15.84 16.88
C THR A 563 -3.11 -14.85 15.72
N GLN A 564 -2.18 -14.90 14.77
CA GLN A 564 -2.23 -14.11 13.55
C GLN A 564 -2.08 -14.98 12.32
N VAL A 565 -3.01 -14.86 11.38
CA VAL A 565 -2.85 -15.45 10.05
C VAL A 565 -2.08 -14.46 9.18
N ILE A 566 -0.99 -14.90 8.54
CA ILE A 566 -0.20 -14.09 7.60
C ILE A 566 -0.07 -14.79 6.25
N THR A 567 -0.42 -14.11 5.16
CA THR A 567 -0.47 -14.70 3.80
C THR A 567 0.35 -13.88 2.79
N PRO A 568 0.90 -14.49 1.72
CA PRO A 568 1.62 -13.75 0.68
C PRO A 568 0.78 -12.73 -0.10
N MET A 569 -0.52 -12.95 -0.26
CA MET A 569 -1.36 -12.21 -1.22
C MET A 569 -2.65 -11.65 -0.62
N HIS A 570 -3.21 -10.60 -1.24
CA HIS A 570 -4.50 -10.04 -0.86
C HIS A 570 -5.70 -10.78 -1.48
N LYS A 571 -5.57 -11.15 -2.77
CA LYS A 571 -6.61 -11.82 -3.58
C LYS A 571 -6.38 -13.33 -3.61
N GLY A 572 -7.43 -14.08 -3.93
CA GLY A 572 -7.43 -15.54 -3.97
C GLY A 572 -8.07 -16.17 -2.73
N LEU A 573 -8.25 -17.50 -2.75
CA LEU A 573 -8.88 -18.25 -1.66
C LEU A 573 -8.10 -18.15 -0.33
N LEU A 574 -6.77 -18.15 -0.41
CA LEU A 574 -5.89 -17.95 0.75
C LEU A 574 -5.38 -16.50 0.85
N GLY A 575 -6.03 -15.57 0.17
CA GLY A 575 -5.72 -14.15 0.26
C GLY A 575 -6.38 -13.50 1.48
N THR A 576 -5.84 -12.35 1.92
CA THR A 576 -6.36 -11.63 3.11
C THR A 576 -7.86 -11.34 3.01
N ILE A 577 -8.37 -10.97 1.83
CA ILE A 577 -9.78 -10.59 1.64
C ILE A 577 -10.72 -11.77 1.96
N HIS A 578 -10.43 -12.95 1.41
CA HIS A 578 -11.25 -14.13 1.63
C HIS A 578 -11.07 -14.69 3.05
N LEU A 579 -9.83 -14.80 3.52
CA LEU A 579 -9.54 -15.31 4.86
C LEU A 579 -10.15 -14.44 5.96
N ASN A 580 -10.08 -13.10 5.86
CA ASN A 580 -10.69 -12.21 6.84
C ASN A 580 -12.20 -12.42 6.93
N ARG A 581 -12.90 -12.53 5.80
CA ARG A 581 -14.35 -12.78 5.79
C ARG A 581 -14.70 -14.11 6.47
N MET A 582 -13.93 -15.15 6.20
CA MET A 582 -14.15 -16.47 6.78
C MET A 582 -13.81 -16.50 8.28
N LEU A 583 -12.71 -15.87 8.69
CA LEU A 583 -12.27 -15.77 10.08
C LEU A 583 -13.24 -14.92 10.90
N GLN A 584 -13.66 -13.75 10.42
CA GLN A 584 -14.65 -12.91 11.09
C GLN A 584 -15.96 -13.67 11.33
N LYS A 585 -16.46 -14.37 10.30
CA LYS A 585 -17.70 -15.16 10.41
C LYS A 585 -17.62 -16.23 11.50
N SER A 586 -16.45 -16.84 11.67
CA SER A 586 -16.27 -17.95 12.61
C SER A 586 -15.84 -17.49 14.02
N LEU A 587 -15.00 -16.45 14.11
CA LEU A 587 -14.44 -15.94 15.36
C LEU A 587 -15.34 -14.89 16.04
N ASN A 588 -16.10 -14.13 15.25
CA ASN A 588 -16.98 -13.09 15.78
C ASN A 588 -18.46 -13.33 15.40
N PRO A 589 -19.21 -14.07 16.23
CA PRO A 589 -20.64 -14.33 16.00
C PRO A 589 -21.53 -13.15 16.36
N ASN A 590 -20.99 -12.00 16.78
CA ASN A 590 -21.76 -10.84 17.22
C ASN A 590 -22.74 -10.36 16.13
N PRO A 591 -24.02 -10.10 16.46
CA PRO A 591 -25.02 -9.62 15.51
C PRO A 591 -24.92 -8.12 15.22
N PHE A 592 -24.26 -7.33 16.09
CA PHE A 592 -24.15 -5.88 15.91
C PHE A 592 -23.13 -5.56 14.83
N LEU A 593 -23.65 -5.10 13.70
CA LEU A 593 -22.92 -4.89 12.46
C LEU A 593 -23.21 -3.49 11.92
N ILE A 594 -22.17 -2.78 11.50
CA ILE A 594 -22.31 -1.65 10.60
C ILE A 594 -21.88 -2.08 9.20
N HIS A 595 -22.75 -1.81 8.24
CA HIS A 595 -22.42 -1.94 6.83
C HIS A 595 -21.78 -0.64 6.38
N SER A 596 -20.46 -0.69 6.16
CA SER A 596 -19.77 0.32 5.36
C SER A 596 -19.44 -0.28 4.01
N GLU A 597 -19.41 0.53 2.95
CA GLU A 597 -19.39 0.08 1.56
C GLU A 597 -18.22 -0.88 1.25
N GLY A 598 -18.46 -2.20 1.35
CA GLY A 598 -17.47 -3.27 1.12
C GLY A 598 -16.76 -3.81 2.37
N LEU A 599 -16.97 -3.20 3.55
CA LEU A 599 -16.41 -3.64 4.83
C LEU A 599 -17.52 -3.75 5.88
N ASP A 600 -17.82 -5.00 6.24
CA ASP A 600 -18.73 -5.34 7.33
C ASP A 600 -17.94 -5.33 8.63
N LEU A 601 -18.23 -4.41 9.56
CA LEU A 601 -17.57 -4.32 10.87
C LEU A 601 -18.54 -4.64 12.00
N LYS A 602 -18.05 -5.43 12.96
CA LYS A 602 -18.77 -5.87 14.16
C LYS A 602 -18.00 -5.45 15.41
N ILE A 603 -18.74 -5.25 16.50
CA ILE A 603 -18.11 -5.09 17.82
C ILE A 603 -17.27 -6.33 18.14
N GLY A 604 -16.02 -6.12 18.55
CA GLY A 604 -15.02 -7.15 18.79
C GLY A 604 -14.16 -7.51 17.58
N ASP A 605 -14.39 -6.89 16.41
CA ASP A 605 -13.56 -7.18 15.24
C ASP A 605 -12.13 -6.68 15.40
N LYS A 606 -11.20 -7.52 14.94
CA LYS A 606 -9.79 -7.14 14.79
C LYS A 606 -9.63 -6.39 13.48
N VAL A 607 -9.25 -5.12 13.56
CA VAL A 607 -9.08 -4.23 12.42
C VAL A 607 -7.65 -3.69 12.32
N MET A 608 -7.29 -3.18 11.16
CA MET A 608 -6.03 -2.51 10.88
C MET A 608 -6.28 -1.18 10.20
N HIS A 609 -5.54 -0.15 10.62
CA HIS A 609 -5.56 1.15 9.95
C HIS A 609 -4.62 1.17 8.73
N LEU A 610 -5.05 1.78 7.63
CA LEU A 610 -4.40 1.65 6.31
C LEU A 610 -3.51 2.83 5.91
N LYS A 611 -3.66 3.98 6.55
CA LYS A 611 -2.91 5.21 6.26
C LYS A 611 -2.29 5.75 7.55
N ASN A 612 -1.41 6.73 7.46
CA ASN A 612 -0.95 7.42 8.67
C ASN A 612 -1.88 8.60 8.92
N ASP A 613 -2.50 8.66 10.09
CA ASP A 613 -3.21 9.83 10.58
C ASP A 613 -2.48 10.37 11.81
N TYR A 614 -1.68 11.42 11.58
CA TYR A 614 -0.88 12.06 12.61
C TYR A 614 -1.73 12.88 13.60
N ARG A 615 -2.95 13.29 13.23
CA ARG A 615 -3.85 14.04 14.12
C ARG A 615 -4.48 13.10 15.16
N LYS A 616 -4.87 11.91 14.71
CA LYS A 616 -5.44 10.85 15.56
C LYS A 616 -4.37 9.97 16.23
N GLU A 617 -3.10 10.21 15.90
CA GLU A 617 -1.95 9.41 16.35
C GLU A 617 -2.08 7.91 16.07
N VAL A 618 -2.68 7.55 14.93
CA VAL A 618 -2.80 6.17 14.45
C VAL A 618 -2.08 5.99 13.13
N PHE A 619 -1.30 4.91 13.01
CA PHE A 619 -0.40 4.72 11.89
C PHE A 619 -0.80 3.52 11.02
N ASN A 620 -0.32 3.54 9.78
CA ASN A 620 -0.54 2.48 8.83
C ASN A 620 0.02 1.16 9.36
N GLY A 621 -0.86 0.17 9.43
CA GLY A 621 -0.55 -1.13 9.94
C GLY A 621 -0.91 -1.27 11.40
N ASP A 622 -1.29 -0.26 12.17
CA ASP A 622 -1.70 -0.45 13.56
C ASP A 622 -2.94 -1.34 13.65
N ASN A 623 -2.92 -2.32 14.56
CA ASN A 623 -4.07 -3.19 14.80
C ASN A 623 -4.90 -2.59 15.93
N GLY A 624 -6.22 -2.60 15.76
CA GLY A 624 -7.17 -2.20 16.78
C GLY A 624 -8.27 -3.24 16.95
N THR A 625 -9.07 -3.05 18.00
CA THR A 625 -10.30 -3.81 18.22
C THR A 625 -11.49 -2.87 18.18
N VAL A 626 -12.52 -3.20 17.41
CA VAL A 626 -13.76 -2.43 17.43
C VAL A 626 -14.43 -2.60 18.79
N VAL A 627 -14.62 -1.49 19.51
CA VAL A 627 -15.21 -1.50 20.86
C VAL A 627 -16.66 -1.07 20.87
N ASP A 628 -17.04 -0.14 20.00
CA ASP A 628 -18.41 0.34 19.88
C ASP A 628 -18.78 0.70 18.45
N ILE A 629 -20.07 0.62 18.15
CA ILE A 629 -20.66 0.97 16.86
C ILE A 629 -21.94 1.77 17.14
N ASP A 630 -22.01 3.00 16.65
CA ASP A 630 -23.23 3.83 16.68
C ASP A 630 -23.90 3.84 15.29
N PRO A 631 -24.99 3.07 15.09
CA PRO A 631 -25.67 3.01 13.80
C PRO A 631 -26.41 4.30 13.44
N LYS A 632 -26.76 5.14 14.43
CA LYS A 632 -27.53 6.37 14.18
C LYS A 632 -26.64 7.45 13.56
N ASN A 633 -25.44 7.60 14.11
CA ASN A 633 -24.46 8.58 13.63
C ASN A 633 -23.47 8.00 12.61
N LYS A 634 -23.54 6.68 12.34
CA LYS A 634 -22.60 5.94 11.49
C LYS A 634 -21.14 6.10 11.94
N MET A 635 -20.92 6.01 13.26
CA MET A 635 -19.59 6.09 13.85
C MET A 635 -19.14 4.73 14.37
N VAL A 636 -17.85 4.47 14.29
CA VAL A 636 -17.21 3.27 14.84
C VAL A 636 -16.07 3.70 15.75
N SER A 637 -16.07 3.21 16.97
CA SER A 637 -14.98 3.43 17.93
C SER A 637 -14.07 2.22 17.93
N VAL A 638 -12.78 2.45 17.68
CA VAL A 638 -11.75 1.42 17.63
C VAL A 638 -10.70 1.71 18.69
N ASP A 639 -10.40 0.70 19.50
CA ASP A 639 -9.32 0.74 20.48
C ASP A 639 -8.01 0.26 19.87
N PHE A 640 -7.04 1.16 19.74
CA PHE A 640 -5.67 0.89 19.34
C PHE A 640 -4.77 0.88 20.59
N ASP A 641 -4.67 -0.29 21.22
CA ASP A 641 -3.82 -0.54 22.40
C ASP A 641 -4.02 0.47 23.54
N GLY A 642 -5.27 0.79 23.87
CA GLY A 642 -5.68 1.71 24.93
C GLY A 642 -6.07 3.11 24.43
N HIS A 643 -5.83 3.42 23.15
CA HIS A 643 -6.25 4.67 22.52
C HIS A 643 -7.54 4.47 21.72
N LEU A 644 -8.64 5.02 22.24
CA LEU A 644 -9.95 4.95 21.61
C LEU A 644 -10.10 6.04 20.55
N ILE A 645 -10.28 5.62 19.30
CA ILE A 645 -10.38 6.51 18.15
C ILE A 645 -11.71 6.30 17.46
N ASP A 646 -12.42 7.40 17.23
CA ASP A 646 -13.68 7.41 16.51
C ASP A 646 -13.46 7.63 15.01
N TYR A 647 -14.19 6.85 14.21
CA TYR A 647 -14.20 6.90 12.75
C TYR A 647 -15.60 7.24 12.27
N ASP A 648 -15.70 8.28 11.45
CA ASP A 648 -16.93 8.59 10.71
C ASP A 648 -17.05 7.74 9.42
N ALA A 649 -18.20 7.84 8.74
CA ALA A 649 -18.48 7.06 7.54
C ALA A 649 -17.48 7.25 6.38
N ALA A 650 -16.82 8.42 6.26
CA ALA A 650 -15.82 8.66 5.23
C ALA A 650 -14.47 8.04 5.61
N GLU A 651 -14.14 8.06 6.89
CA GLU A 651 -12.89 7.52 7.44
C GLU A 651 -12.89 6.00 7.56
N LEU A 652 -14.05 5.34 7.54
CA LEU A 652 -14.15 3.86 7.53
C LEU A 652 -13.39 3.21 6.36
N ALA A 653 -13.16 3.94 5.26
CA ALA A 653 -12.36 3.46 4.13
C ALA A 653 -10.87 3.26 4.49
N ASP A 654 -10.41 3.88 5.59
CA ASP A 654 -9.04 3.74 6.10
C ASP A 654 -8.89 2.56 7.07
N LEU A 655 -9.96 1.79 7.32
CA LEU A 655 -9.93 0.56 8.11
C LEU A 655 -10.05 -0.69 7.22
N THR A 656 -9.49 -1.80 7.70
CA THR A 656 -9.71 -3.12 7.13
C THR A 656 -9.71 -4.19 8.22
N LEU A 657 -10.27 -5.37 7.94
CA LEU A 657 -10.17 -6.51 8.85
C LEU A 657 -8.72 -7.03 8.91
N ALA A 658 -8.29 -7.46 10.10
CA ALA A 658 -6.90 -7.83 10.38
C ALA A 658 -6.73 -9.21 11.04
N TYR A 659 -7.74 -10.08 10.96
CA TYR A 659 -7.59 -11.50 11.34
C TYR A 659 -6.53 -12.20 10.48
N ALA A 660 -6.48 -11.87 9.19
CA ALA A 660 -5.46 -12.24 8.24
C ALA A 660 -4.85 -10.99 7.61
N ILE A 661 -3.52 -10.90 7.64
CA ILE A 661 -2.75 -9.78 7.06
C ILE A 661 -1.73 -10.32 6.06
N THR A 662 -1.15 -9.46 5.23
CA THR A 662 -0.06 -9.90 4.37
C THR A 662 1.24 -10.02 5.13
N ILE A 663 2.16 -10.88 4.66
CA ILE A 663 3.50 -11.00 5.25
C ILE A 663 4.23 -9.63 5.24
N HIS A 664 4.08 -8.83 4.18
CA HIS A 664 4.60 -7.46 4.12
C HIS A 664 4.04 -6.57 5.25
N LYS A 665 2.72 -6.59 5.47
CA LYS A 665 2.08 -5.81 6.56
C LYS A 665 2.40 -6.35 7.96
N SER A 666 2.97 -7.55 8.07
CA SER A 666 3.43 -8.11 9.34
C SER A 666 4.86 -7.68 9.74
N GLN A 667 5.60 -7.01 8.86
CA GLN A 667 6.96 -6.54 9.16
C GLN A 667 6.97 -5.60 10.38
N GLY A 668 8.03 -5.66 11.18
CA GLY A 668 8.14 -4.94 12.46
C GLY A 668 7.21 -5.45 13.57
N SER A 669 6.29 -6.37 13.28
CA SER A 669 5.40 -7.00 14.27
C SER A 669 5.90 -8.38 14.67
N GLU A 670 5.54 -8.83 15.86
CA GLU A 670 5.71 -10.22 16.28
C GLU A 670 4.48 -10.70 17.03
N TYR A 671 4.08 -11.95 16.79
CA TYR A 671 2.87 -12.55 17.34
C TYR A 671 3.22 -13.79 18.16
N ALA A 672 2.40 -14.12 19.16
CA ALA A 672 2.61 -15.33 19.94
C ALA A 672 2.50 -16.58 19.06
N CYS A 673 1.43 -16.66 18.26
CA CYS A 673 1.19 -17.71 17.29
C CYS A 673 0.98 -17.15 15.88
N VAL A 674 1.61 -17.77 14.89
CA VAL A 674 1.49 -17.40 13.47
C VAL A 674 1.07 -18.60 12.64
N ILE A 675 0.05 -18.41 11.79
CA ILE A 675 -0.38 -19.39 10.79
C ILE A 675 -0.03 -18.84 9.39
N VAL A 676 0.70 -19.61 8.60
CA VAL A 676 1.24 -19.18 7.29
C VAL A 676 0.76 -20.12 6.18
N PRO A 677 -0.31 -19.79 5.44
CA PRO A 677 -0.68 -20.52 4.22
C PRO A 677 0.30 -20.25 3.06
N MET A 678 0.93 -21.30 2.54
CA MET A 678 1.92 -21.27 1.46
C MET A 678 1.59 -22.30 0.38
N MET A 679 0.93 -21.84 -0.70
CA MET A 679 0.48 -22.70 -1.80
C MET A 679 1.18 -22.36 -3.12
N PRO A 680 1.20 -23.29 -4.11
CA PRO A 680 1.73 -23.01 -5.45
C PRO A 680 1.05 -21.83 -6.15
N GLU A 681 -0.20 -21.51 -5.84
CA GLU A 681 -0.92 -20.34 -6.36
C GLU A 681 -0.24 -19.01 -6.00
N HIS A 682 0.56 -18.99 -4.93
CA HIS A 682 1.33 -17.83 -4.51
C HIS A 682 2.64 -17.65 -5.30
N ARG A 683 2.89 -18.42 -6.38
CA ARG A 683 4.17 -18.52 -7.11
C ARG A 683 4.90 -17.20 -7.35
N VAL A 684 4.16 -16.13 -7.69
CA VAL A 684 4.73 -14.80 -7.96
C VAL A 684 5.46 -14.21 -6.74
N MET A 685 5.03 -14.58 -5.53
CA MET A 685 5.56 -14.09 -4.26
C MET A 685 6.43 -15.12 -3.54
N LEU A 686 6.47 -16.39 -3.96
CA LEU A 686 7.26 -17.43 -3.31
C LEU A 686 8.76 -17.14 -3.45
N GLN A 687 9.31 -16.51 -2.42
CA GLN A 687 10.72 -16.11 -2.29
C GLN A 687 11.26 -16.51 -0.91
N ARG A 688 12.58 -16.71 -0.83
CA ARG A 688 13.23 -17.15 0.40
C ARG A 688 13.08 -16.15 1.54
N ASN A 689 13.28 -14.86 1.24
CA ASN A 689 13.12 -13.75 2.19
C ASN A 689 11.67 -13.60 2.68
N LEU A 690 10.66 -13.86 1.84
CA LEU A 690 9.25 -13.85 2.23
C LEU A 690 8.96 -14.96 3.26
N LEU A 691 9.38 -16.19 2.96
CA LEU A 691 9.20 -17.32 3.87
C LEU A 691 9.96 -17.12 5.18
N TYR A 692 11.22 -16.66 5.10
CA TYR A 692 12.03 -16.30 6.27
C TYR A 692 11.32 -15.24 7.12
N THR A 693 10.86 -14.14 6.50
CA THR A 693 10.15 -13.07 7.19
C THR A 693 8.91 -13.60 7.90
N ALA A 694 8.10 -14.44 7.23
CA ALA A 694 6.90 -15.05 7.81
C ALA A 694 7.21 -15.89 9.05
N VAL A 695 8.23 -16.75 8.99
CA VAL A 695 8.64 -17.59 10.12
C VAL A 695 9.12 -16.75 11.29
N THR A 696 9.91 -15.71 11.03
CA THR A 696 10.43 -14.83 12.11
C THR A 696 9.36 -13.97 12.80
N ARG A 697 8.11 -13.96 12.32
CA ARG A 697 7.02 -13.25 13.00
C ARG A 697 6.48 -13.99 14.23
N GLY A 698 6.72 -15.30 14.34
CA GLY A 698 6.23 -16.11 15.46
C GLY A 698 7.20 -16.11 16.65
N LYS A 699 6.68 -15.84 17.85
CA LYS A 699 7.45 -15.90 19.11
C LYS A 699 7.43 -17.27 19.78
N ARG A 700 6.27 -17.94 19.76
CA ARG A 700 6.03 -19.19 20.50
C ARG A 700 5.52 -20.33 19.63
N LEU A 701 4.81 -20.03 18.54
CA LEU A 701 4.28 -21.06 17.65
C LEU A 701 4.22 -20.56 16.21
N VAL A 702 4.72 -21.35 15.26
CA VAL A 702 4.56 -21.15 13.81
C VAL A 702 3.96 -22.41 13.19
N VAL A 703 2.88 -22.25 12.45
CA VAL A 703 2.26 -23.34 11.68
C VAL A 703 2.22 -22.96 10.21
N ILE A 704 2.97 -23.66 9.37
CA ILE A 704 2.92 -23.49 7.92
C ILE A 704 1.91 -24.48 7.34
N ILE A 705 1.01 -24.00 6.49
CA ILE A 705 0.00 -24.85 5.83
C ILE A 705 0.23 -24.77 4.33
N GLY A 706 0.43 -25.90 3.67
CA GLY A 706 0.49 -25.93 2.21
C GLY A 706 1.33 -27.06 1.67
N SER A 707 1.88 -26.91 0.47
CA SER A 707 2.59 -28.01 -0.20
C SER A 707 4.10 -27.89 -0.05
N ARG A 708 4.79 -29.04 0.01
CA ARG A 708 6.26 -29.09 0.01
C ARG A 708 6.86 -28.42 -1.22
N GLN A 709 6.17 -28.50 -2.36
CA GLN A 709 6.54 -27.81 -3.61
C GLN A 709 6.56 -26.29 -3.45
N ALA A 710 5.60 -25.71 -2.72
CA ALA A 710 5.56 -24.27 -2.50
C ALA A 710 6.74 -23.80 -1.63
N ILE A 711 7.09 -24.57 -0.59
CA ILE A 711 8.27 -24.31 0.25
C ILE A 711 9.54 -24.43 -0.57
N GLN A 712 9.71 -25.50 -1.35
CA GLN A 712 10.88 -25.70 -2.21
C GLN A 712 11.03 -24.54 -3.22
N THR A 713 9.93 -24.13 -3.86
CA THR A 713 9.92 -23.00 -4.79
C THR A 713 10.38 -21.70 -4.11
N ALA A 714 9.95 -21.46 -2.86
CA ALA A 714 10.39 -20.30 -2.10
C ALA A 714 11.88 -20.40 -1.73
N LEU A 715 12.38 -21.56 -1.32
CA LEU A 715 13.79 -21.77 -0.95
C LEU A 715 14.75 -21.60 -2.13
N ASP A 716 14.38 -22.12 -3.31
CA ASP A 716 15.18 -22.02 -4.53
C ASP A 716 15.21 -20.60 -5.09
N ASN A 717 14.19 -19.80 -4.79
CA ASN A 717 14.08 -18.42 -5.22
C ASN A 717 14.82 -17.47 -4.25
N ASP A 718 16.15 -17.54 -4.32
CA ASP A 718 17.09 -16.65 -3.62
C ASP A 718 17.41 -15.37 -4.39
N ARG A 719 16.52 -14.99 -5.31
CA ARG A 719 16.62 -13.71 -5.98
C ARG A 719 15.66 -12.78 -5.24
N PRO A 720 16.05 -12.11 -4.13
CA PRO A 720 15.43 -10.83 -3.84
C PRO A 720 15.56 -10.06 -5.14
N ARG A 721 14.45 -9.61 -5.75
CA ARG A 721 14.45 -8.96 -7.07
C ARG A 721 15.69 -8.08 -7.14
N SER A 722 16.67 -8.41 -7.99
CA SER A 722 17.95 -7.71 -8.00
C SER A 722 17.66 -6.24 -8.31
N ARG A 723 17.64 -5.42 -7.26
CA ARG A 723 17.29 -4.00 -7.38
C ARG A 723 18.51 -3.31 -7.96
N LEU A 724 18.37 -2.76 -9.17
CA LEU A 724 19.38 -1.89 -9.76
C LEU A 724 19.55 -0.64 -8.90
N SER A 725 20.71 -0.49 -8.30
CA SER A 725 21.16 0.60 -7.43
C SER A 725 22.66 0.81 -7.65
N SER A 726 23.11 2.06 -7.64
CA SER A 726 24.54 2.38 -7.76
C SER A 726 25.15 2.87 -6.45
N LEU A 727 24.36 2.88 -5.37
CA LEU A 727 24.78 3.33 -4.04
C LEU A 727 26.03 2.60 -3.52
N SER A 728 26.08 1.27 -3.67
CA SER A 728 27.23 0.47 -3.21
C SER A 728 28.52 0.81 -3.96
N VAL A 729 28.42 1.13 -5.25
CA VAL A 729 29.54 1.55 -6.11
C VAL A 729 30.02 2.94 -5.73
N ARG A 730 29.08 3.89 -5.57
CA ARG A 730 29.40 5.28 -5.19
C ARG A 730 30.14 5.35 -3.86
N LEU A 731 29.70 4.57 -2.87
CA LEU A 731 30.34 4.51 -1.56
C LEU A 731 31.76 3.89 -1.61
N ARG A 732 31.98 2.89 -2.47
CA ARG A 732 33.31 2.31 -2.69
C ARG A 732 34.28 3.32 -3.28
N GLN A 733 33.82 4.12 -4.25
CA GLN A 733 34.65 5.13 -4.91
C GLN A 733 35.08 6.25 -3.96
N LEU A 734 34.16 6.75 -3.14
CA LEU A 734 34.44 7.81 -2.17
C LEU A 734 35.48 7.43 -1.12
N ARG A 735 35.70 6.13 -0.88
CA ARG A 735 36.72 5.63 0.04
C ARG A 735 38.11 5.53 -0.58
N MET A 736 38.19 5.46 -1.92
CA MET A 736 39.44 5.35 -2.67
C MET A 736 40.01 6.72 -3.07
N SER A 737 39.15 7.74 -3.17
CA SER A 737 39.50 9.16 -3.27
C SER A 737 39.89 9.73 -1.91
#